data_AF-A0A2V2XHZ0-F1
#
_entry.id   AF-A0A2V2XHZ0-F1
#
_cell.length_a   1.000
_cell.length_b   1.000
_cell.length_c   1.000
_cell.angle_alpha   90.00
_cell.angle_beta   90.00
_cell.angle_gamma   90.00
#
_symmetry.space_group_name_H-M   'P 1'
#
loop_
_entity.id
_entity.type
_entity.pdbx_description
1 polymer ?
#
loop_
_entity_poly.entity_id
_entity_poly.type
_entity_poly.pdbx_seq_one_letter_code
_entity_poly.pdbx_strand_id
1 'polypeptide(L)'
;MLSRVAAVKAPRTHNRRGVTGSSGRRREGGESEPQRPNMSRRVFTSAVLLLLFVMMCCGSGGAAQAGEPSSGQESSPSPSFAWRDKKEGETVDSLHVPVLVEMDGGVFAVAEAQLKEGGSNFTGIASELLEWTDKESRELDTTKLKTQVLEECPAGNKGCASQTGDQEASQSRTKVRVSRPTTVVRGSDIYIFAGTYSFEVTDKAATRSTAAAAKWGLLVAVGNVSNDGSSGKKKIYWNDASVIPWTDSEKRHESLTRLIGSGGSGVQMKDGTIVFPVEGTKNNGKTVSLILYPSDTASGKMSKGMSADGCSDPSVVERKDGKLMMMTACDDGRRRVYESGDKGDSWTEALGTLSRVWGNKHRGNVKGVRSGFITASLDSVDDKRNVILVTLPVHSENGEKGVLHLWLTDNTHIVDIGPVSGDGDAAASSLLYKSAGSGNNGKEELIALYEKKKGGGESSLGMVSVRLTAQLKRVREVLATWKKVDERVSKLCPSKSPAKNPSTGNACSAVKITDGLVGFLSGNFSGNTWRDEYLGVDATVKKGTNGVATGAAKADNGVKFQGAWAEWPVGRQGENQLYHFANHNFTLVATVSVHGEPKGDTPIALMGATMNDGKNTVLLGLSYDKEGKWQVLCGGKTTKELRSNWEPGTTHQVAIVLRNGKQGSAYVDGQRVGDASCELKNTDSKGISHFYIGGDGGSAGSKEDVPVTATNVLLYNRPLDDNEIRVLNANKISIPKLTGLKTVAAGATGVGTARDGGAHGDGSTVCGGGLLLLLLLLGLWGIAAS
;
A
#
# COMPACT_ATOMS: atom_id res chain seq x y z
N MET A 1 -64.18 29.35 6.34
CA MET A 1 -64.55 28.30 5.36
C MET A 1 -63.35 27.36 5.25
N LEU A 2 -63.24 26.32 6.09
CA LEU A 2 -63.70 24.95 5.83
C LEU A 2 -63.17 24.44 4.47
N SER A 3 -62.21 23.50 4.44
CA SER A 3 -62.56 22.10 4.70
C SER A 3 -61.52 21.30 5.51
N ARG A 4 -62.06 20.60 6.51
CA ARG A 4 -61.46 19.53 7.31
C ARG A 4 -61.64 18.20 6.55
N VAL A 5 -60.83 17.19 6.84
CA VAL A 5 -61.23 15.97 7.59
C VAL A 5 -60.11 14.93 7.51
N ALA A 6 -59.82 14.39 8.68
CA ALA A 6 -58.85 13.35 8.98
C ALA A 6 -59.52 11.96 9.08
N ALA A 7 -58.66 10.95 9.25
CA ALA A 7 -58.82 9.77 10.10
C ALA A 7 -59.08 8.40 9.42
N VAL A 8 -58.03 7.57 9.44
CA VAL A 8 -57.92 6.24 10.09
C VAL A 8 -59.16 5.34 10.11
N LYS A 9 -58.99 4.10 9.59
CA LYS A 9 -59.55 2.86 10.19
C LYS A 9 -58.96 1.58 9.56
N ALA A 10 -58.47 0.67 10.40
CA ALA A 10 -58.59 -0.79 10.24
C ALA A 10 -59.65 -1.25 11.28
N PRO A 11 -60.38 -2.41 11.18
CA PRO A 11 -59.80 -3.78 11.11
C PRO A 11 -60.64 -4.95 10.50
N ARG A 12 -59.95 -6.08 10.21
CA ARG A 12 -60.24 -7.54 10.41
C ARG A 12 -61.49 -8.32 9.87
N THR A 13 -61.19 -9.63 9.62
CA THR A 13 -61.97 -10.91 9.64
C THR A 13 -62.49 -11.45 8.27
N HIS A 14 -62.52 -12.75 7.90
CA HIS A 14 -62.28 -14.06 8.57
C HIS A 14 -62.11 -15.25 7.57
N ASN A 15 -61.28 -16.25 7.95
CA ASN A 15 -61.40 -17.74 7.91
C ASN A 15 -61.64 -18.58 6.63
N ARG A 16 -60.80 -19.61 6.39
CA ARG A 16 -60.92 -21.04 6.81
C ARG A 16 -59.65 -21.84 6.40
N ARG A 17 -58.92 -22.47 7.35
CA ARG A 17 -58.83 -23.93 7.71
C ARG A 17 -58.39 -24.86 6.55
N GLY A 18 -57.43 -25.79 6.67
CA GLY A 18 -56.65 -26.33 7.81
C GLY A 18 -55.30 -26.94 7.30
N VAL A 19 -54.18 -26.99 8.06
CA VAL A 19 -53.90 -27.76 9.31
C VAL A 19 -53.89 -29.27 8.99
N THR A 20 -52.89 -30.12 9.26
CA THR A 20 -51.60 -30.20 10.00
C THR A 20 -51.07 -31.61 9.68
N GLY A 21 -49.82 -32.05 9.83
CA GLY A 21 -48.84 -31.96 10.92
C GLY A 21 -48.11 -33.32 10.91
N SER A 22 -46.78 -33.38 10.90
CA SER A 22 -45.85 -33.27 12.03
C SER A 22 -45.45 -34.62 12.64
N SER A 23 -44.23 -34.60 13.20
CA SER A 23 -43.55 -35.64 14.00
C SER A 23 -42.96 -36.83 13.23
N GLY A 24 -41.72 -37.26 13.43
CA GLY A 24 -40.66 -36.82 14.31
C GLY A 24 -39.65 -37.96 14.56
N ARG A 25 -38.36 -37.58 14.63
CA ARG A 25 -37.36 -38.07 15.60
C ARG A 25 -36.54 -39.36 15.34
N ARG A 26 -35.20 -39.14 15.29
CA ARG A 26 -34.04 -39.99 15.73
C ARG A 26 -33.79 -41.28 14.93
N ARG A 27 -32.57 -41.81 14.74
CA ARG A 27 -31.24 -41.65 15.38
C ARG A 27 -30.17 -42.30 14.48
N GLU A 28 -28.91 -41.95 14.74
CA GLU A 28 -27.68 -42.78 14.60
C GLU A 28 -27.06 -43.08 13.21
N GLY A 29 -25.83 -42.59 13.06
CA GLY A 29 -24.65 -43.46 12.97
C GLY A 29 -24.13 -43.82 11.58
N GLY A 30 -22.82 -43.65 11.38
CA GLY A 30 -22.07 -44.41 10.38
C GLY A 30 -21.14 -43.58 9.51
N GLU A 31 -19.86 -43.59 9.87
CA GLU A 31 -18.73 -43.24 9.02
C GLU A 31 -18.79 -43.99 7.68
N SER A 32 -18.44 -43.31 6.58
CA SER A 32 -17.87 -43.97 5.39
C SER A 32 -17.15 -42.92 4.55
N GLU A 33 -15.84 -42.88 4.75
CA GLU A 33 -14.83 -42.35 3.85
C GLU A 33 -15.02 -42.91 2.42
N PRO A 34 -14.84 -42.09 1.37
CA PRO A 34 -14.42 -42.62 0.08
C PRO A 34 -12.91 -42.39 -0.12
N GLN A 35 -12.21 -43.52 -0.18
CA GLN A 35 -10.91 -43.80 -0.77
C GLN A 35 -10.15 -42.66 -1.47
N ARG A 36 -8.94 -42.41 -0.98
CA ARG A 36 -7.79 -41.98 -1.80
C ARG A 36 -7.51 -43.03 -2.89
N PRO A 37 -7.09 -42.57 -4.08
CA PRO A 37 -6.03 -43.22 -4.82
C PRO A 37 -4.78 -42.33 -4.82
N ASN A 38 -3.72 -42.84 -4.20
CA ASN A 38 -2.38 -42.29 -4.36
C ASN A 38 -1.68 -43.02 -5.50
N MET A 39 -1.24 -42.25 -6.50
CA MET A 39 0.06 -42.31 -7.20
C MET A 39 0.06 -42.38 -8.73
N SER A 40 0.75 -41.36 -9.25
CA SER A 40 1.73 -41.34 -10.33
C SER A 40 1.31 -41.86 -11.71
N ARG A 41 0.91 -40.93 -12.57
CA ARG A 41 1.47 -40.84 -13.91
C ARG A 41 1.97 -39.43 -14.16
N ARG A 42 3.28 -39.34 -14.38
CA ARG A 42 3.94 -38.15 -14.96
C ARG A 42 3.22 -37.84 -16.28
N VAL A 43 2.65 -36.66 -16.41
CA VAL A 43 2.28 -36.10 -17.71
C VAL A 43 3.06 -34.81 -17.85
N PHE A 44 4.21 -34.94 -18.50
CA PHE A 44 5.03 -33.83 -18.94
C PHE A 44 4.26 -33.05 -20.03
N THR A 45 4.49 -31.72 -20.03
CA THR A 45 4.45 -30.81 -21.19
C THR A 45 3.14 -30.67 -21.97
N SER A 46 2.15 -29.96 -21.40
CA SER A 46 1.05 -29.34 -22.20
C SER A 46 1.21 -27.82 -22.37
N ALA A 47 2.03 -27.16 -21.53
CA ALA A 47 2.26 -25.71 -21.60
C ALA A 47 3.24 -25.27 -22.69
N VAL A 48 4.09 -26.20 -23.19
CA VAL A 48 5.05 -25.93 -24.28
C VAL A 48 4.34 -25.93 -25.65
N LEU A 49 3.27 -26.72 -25.81
CA LEU A 49 2.43 -26.74 -27.01
C LEU A 49 1.53 -25.49 -27.13
N LEU A 50 1.13 -24.88 -26.01
CA LEU A 50 0.21 -23.73 -25.95
C LEU A 50 0.81 -22.41 -26.49
N LEU A 51 2.14 -22.25 -26.49
CA LEU A 51 2.82 -21.05 -27.01
C LEU A 51 3.46 -21.25 -28.39
N LEU A 52 3.69 -22.49 -28.82
CA LEU A 52 4.15 -22.79 -30.18
C LEU A 52 3.08 -22.49 -31.24
N PHE A 53 1.79 -22.55 -30.90
CA PHE A 53 0.72 -22.25 -31.85
C PHE A 53 0.56 -20.76 -32.16
N VAL A 54 0.95 -19.87 -31.24
CA VAL A 54 1.03 -18.42 -31.52
C VAL A 54 2.21 -18.13 -32.47
N MET A 55 3.28 -18.94 -32.41
CA MET A 55 4.42 -18.88 -33.34
C MET A 55 4.10 -19.48 -34.72
N MET A 56 3.12 -20.39 -34.83
CA MET A 56 2.80 -21.05 -36.11
C MET A 56 1.94 -20.20 -37.05
N CYS A 57 1.31 -19.12 -36.57
CA CYS A 57 0.63 -18.15 -37.42
C CYS A 57 1.56 -17.09 -38.03
N CYS A 58 2.86 -17.10 -37.67
CA CYS A 58 3.87 -16.19 -38.21
C CYS A 58 5.20 -16.94 -38.45
N GLY A 59 5.25 -17.80 -39.48
CA GLY A 59 6.48 -18.41 -39.97
C GLY A 59 6.46 -18.53 -41.50
N SER A 60 7.52 -18.05 -42.15
CA SER A 60 7.75 -18.06 -43.59
C SER A 60 8.27 -19.42 -44.11
N GLY A 61 7.71 -19.84 -45.26
CA GLY A 61 8.43 -20.47 -46.37
C GLY A 61 9.19 -21.77 -46.13
N GLY A 62 8.48 -22.90 -46.12
CA GLY A 62 9.04 -24.22 -46.45
C GLY A 62 8.39 -24.73 -47.74
N ALA A 63 9.16 -24.83 -48.82
CA ALA A 63 8.68 -25.30 -50.12
C ALA A 63 8.28 -26.79 -50.06
N ALA A 64 7.00 -27.07 -50.30
CA ALA A 64 6.51 -28.38 -50.74
C ALA A 64 5.28 -28.17 -51.63
N GLN A 65 5.24 -28.91 -52.74
CA GLN A 65 4.29 -28.76 -53.84
C GLN A 65 2.81 -28.80 -53.40
N ALA A 66 2.03 -27.91 -54.01
CA ALA A 66 0.60 -27.76 -53.81
C ALA A 66 -0.20 -28.94 -54.41
N GLY A 67 -1.00 -29.58 -53.57
CA GLY A 67 -2.33 -30.04 -53.95
C GLY A 67 -3.34 -29.04 -53.40
N GLU A 68 -4.22 -28.51 -54.25
CA GLU A 68 -5.32 -27.63 -53.83
C GLU A 68 -6.18 -28.27 -52.74
N PRO A 69 -6.73 -27.46 -51.81
CA PRO A 69 -8.18 -27.31 -51.87
C PRO A 69 -8.74 -25.91 -51.52
N SER A 70 -9.78 -25.58 -52.28
CA SER A 70 -11.01 -24.84 -51.94
C SER A 70 -10.94 -23.53 -51.16
N SER A 71 -11.36 -22.48 -51.88
CA SER A 71 -11.79 -21.15 -51.45
C SER A 71 -12.64 -21.14 -50.17
N GLY A 72 -12.00 -20.86 -49.05
CA GLY A 72 -12.62 -20.31 -47.85
C GLY A 72 -12.22 -18.84 -47.72
N GLN A 73 -13.21 -17.97 -47.61
CA GLN A 73 -13.14 -16.52 -47.48
C GLN A 73 -11.92 -16.06 -46.64
N GLU A 74 -10.87 -15.57 -47.32
CA GLU A 74 -9.68 -15.03 -46.69
C GLU A 74 -10.07 -13.86 -45.78
N SER A 75 -9.75 -13.98 -44.49
CA SER A 75 -9.73 -12.82 -43.59
C SER A 75 -8.74 -11.82 -44.17
N SER A 76 -9.20 -10.59 -44.44
CA SER A 76 -8.33 -9.50 -44.89
C SER A 76 -7.04 -9.45 -44.05
N PRO A 77 -5.85 -9.22 -44.64
CA PRO A 77 -4.60 -9.27 -43.88
C PRO A 77 -4.62 -8.19 -42.80
N SER A 78 -4.55 -8.59 -41.53
CA SER A 78 -4.38 -7.65 -40.42
C SER A 78 -3.07 -6.85 -40.61
N PRO A 79 -3.04 -5.55 -40.29
CA PRO A 79 -1.80 -4.78 -40.31
C PRO A 79 -0.76 -5.44 -39.40
N SER A 80 0.48 -5.55 -39.87
CA SER A 80 1.59 -6.05 -39.07
C SER A 80 2.26 -4.90 -38.32
N PHE A 81 2.82 -5.19 -37.15
CA PHE A 81 3.53 -4.20 -36.35
C PHE A 81 5.00 -4.60 -36.23
N ALA A 82 5.89 -3.63 -36.36
CA ALA A 82 7.33 -3.86 -36.26
C ALA A 82 7.99 -2.83 -35.35
N TRP A 83 8.95 -3.30 -34.57
CA TRP A 83 9.84 -2.42 -33.80
C TRP A 83 11.01 -1.99 -34.66
N ARG A 84 11.36 -0.71 -34.58
CA ARG A 84 12.61 -0.18 -35.11
C ARG A 84 13.35 0.63 -34.07
N ASP A 85 14.64 0.81 -34.30
CA ASP A 85 15.42 1.74 -33.50
C ASP A 85 15.08 3.20 -33.82
N LYS A 86 15.27 4.06 -32.81
CA LYS A 86 15.24 5.52 -32.97
C LYS A 86 16.24 5.94 -34.04
N LYS A 87 15.82 6.80 -34.99
CA LYS A 87 16.65 7.32 -36.08
C LYS A 87 17.49 8.53 -35.67
N GLU A 88 18.49 8.83 -36.49
CA GLU A 88 19.20 10.11 -36.41
C GLU A 88 18.24 11.26 -36.73
N GLY A 89 18.21 12.29 -35.87
CA GLY A 89 17.22 13.38 -35.93
C GLY A 89 16.00 13.20 -35.00
N GLU A 90 15.71 11.98 -34.53
CA GLU A 90 14.71 11.75 -33.48
C GLU A 90 15.37 11.90 -32.10
N THR A 91 14.81 12.76 -31.23
CA THR A 91 15.33 12.98 -29.86
C THR A 91 14.33 12.56 -28.80
N VAL A 92 14.83 12.08 -27.65
CA VAL A 92 14.00 11.75 -26.48
C VAL A 92 13.92 12.99 -25.60
N ASP A 93 12.72 13.55 -25.45
CA ASP A 93 12.49 14.80 -24.72
C ASP A 93 12.20 14.54 -23.23
N SER A 94 11.37 13.53 -22.95
CA SER A 94 11.00 13.12 -21.60
C SER A 94 10.82 11.62 -21.45
N LEU A 95 10.97 11.16 -20.21
CA LEU A 95 10.75 9.78 -19.80
C LEU A 95 9.62 9.72 -18.77
N HIS A 96 8.73 8.73 -18.94
CA HIS A 96 7.56 8.52 -18.09
C HIS A 96 7.38 7.04 -17.76
N VAL A 97 6.57 6.77 -16.74
CA VAL A 97 6.10 5.44 -16.38
C VAL A 97 7.28 4.50 -16.10
N PRO A 98 8.03 4.73 -15.02
CA PRO A 98 9.24 3.96 -14.72
C PRO A 98 8.90 2.50 -14.44
N VAL A 99 9.77 1.62 -14.90
CA VAL A 99 9.71 0.18 -14.70
C VAL A 99 11.11 -0.32 -14.37
N LEU A 100 11.25 -1.13 -13.33
CA LEU A 100 12.46 -1.88 -13.04
C LEU A 100 12.21 -3.37 -13.24
N VAL A 101 13.11 -4.02 -13.97
CA VAL A 101 13.06 -5.47 -14.23
C VAL A 101 14.42 -6.10 -14.01
N GLU A 102 14.44 -7.29 -13.42
CA GLU A 102 15.64 -8.12 -13.32
C GLU A 102 15.58 -9.21 -14.39
N MET A 103 16.62 -9.30 -15.24
CA MET A 103 16.73 -10.28 -16.32
C MET A 103 18.19 -10.59 -16.61
N ASP A 104 18.52 -11.85 -16.90
CA ASP A 104 19.88 -12.30 -17.25
C ASP A 104 20.97 -11.80 -16.28
N GLY A 105 20.64 -11.75 -14.99
CA GLY A 105 21.50 -11.27 -13.90
C GLY A 105 21.73 -9.76 -13.85
N GLY A 106 21.16 -9.00 -14.79
CA GLY A 106 21.19 -7.54 -14.84
C GLY A 106 19.86 -6.92 -14.41
N VAL A 107 19.91 -5.64 -14.01
CA VAL A 107 18.71 -4.84 -13.72
C VAL A 107 18.56 -3.81 -14.82
N PHE A 108 17.39 -3.75 -15.44
CA PHE A 108 17.08 -2.80 -16.50
C PHE A 108 16.06 -1.78 -16.02
N ALA A 109 16.28 -0.52 -16.39
CA ALA A 109 15.25 0.50 -16.38
C ALA A 109 14.53 0.47 -17.72
N VAL A 110 13.19 0.47 -17.70
CA VAL A 110 12.34 0.60 -18.88
C VAL A 110 11.38 1.76 -18.64
N ALA A 111 11.12 2.56 -19.69
CA ALA A 111 10.26 3.74 -19.60
C ALA A 111 9.53 4.01 -20.92
N GLU A 112 8.38 4.68 -20.82
CA GLU A 112 7.77 5.37 -21.96
C GLU A 112 8.65 6.57 -22.31
N ALA A 113 9.11 6.63 -23.55
CA ALA A 113 9.87 7.76 -24.07
C ALA A 113 8.98 8.64 -24.94
N GLN A 114 8.92 9.94 -24.65
CA GLN A 114 8.36 10.91 -25.58
C GLN A 114 9.45 11.38 -26.53
N LEU A 115 9.21 11.19 -27.82
CA LEU A 115 10.15 11.54 -28.88
C LEU A 115 9.65 12.73 -29.69
N LYS A 116 10.61 13.49 -30.21
CA LYS A 116 10.37 14.62 -31.10
C LYS A 116 11.14 14.48 -32.40
N GLU A 117 10.49 14.79 -33.51
CA GLU A 117 11.08 14.87 -34.85
C GLU A 117 10.40 15.97 -35.65
N GLY A 118 11.15 16.96 -36.16
CA GLY A 118 10.61 18.00 -37.05
C GLY A 118 9.41 18.80 -36.48
N GLY A 119 9.26 18.85 -35.15
CA GLY A 119 8.11 19.49 -34.47
C GLY A 119 6.91 18.56 -34.18
N SER A 120 6.95 17.31 -34.66
CA SER A 120 5.96 16.27 -34.32
C SER A 120 6.39 15.49 -33.08
N ASN A 121 5.42 15.12 -32.23
CA ASN A 121 5.64 14.31 -31.03
C ASN A 121 5.04 12.92 -31.18
N PHE A 122 5.79 11.90 -30.79
CA PHE A 122 5.34 10.51 -30.76
C PHE A 122 5.99 9.79 -29.57
N THR A 123 5.75 8.48 -29.41
CA THR A 123 6.27 7.73 -28.26
C THR A 123 7.02 6.48 -28.71
N GLY A 124 7.92 6.03 -27.85
CA GLY A 124 8.59 4.74 -27.96
C GLY A 124 8.84 4.15 -26.58
N ILE A 125 9.56 3.04 -26.54
CA ILE A 125 10.01 2.39 -25.31
C ILE A 125 11.52 2.58 -25.21
N ALA A 126 11.95 3.23 -24.14
CA ALA A 126 13.37 3.36 -23.81
C ALA A 126 13.77 2.33 -22.75
N SER A 127 14.99 1.80 -22.89
CA SER A 127 15.58 0.88 -21.92
C SER A 127 17.07 1.13 -21.73
N GLU A 128 17.55 0.85 -20.51
CA GLU A 128 18.96 0.90 -20.15
C GLU A 128 19.30 -0.19 -19.12
N LEU A 129 20.43 -0.88 -19.31
CA LEU A 129 21.04 -1.70 -18.27
C LEU A 129 21.62 -0.78 -17.18
N LEU A 130 21.17 -0.96 -15.94
CA LEU A 130 21.68 -0.21 -14.81
C LEU A 130 23.03 -0.78 -14.36
N GLU A 131 24.10 -0.17 -14.88
CA GLU A 131 25.46 -0.36 -14.40
C GLU A 131 25.74 0.64 -13.29
N TRP A 132 26.03 0.12 -12.11
CA TRP A 132 26.25 0.95 -10.95
C TRP A 132 27.73 1.25 -10.72
N THR A 133 28.00 2.52 -10.46
CA THR A 133 29.28 3.01 -9.96
C THR A 133 29.22 3.18 -8.44
N ASP A 134 30.24 3.80 -7.83
CA ASP A 134 30.25 4.10 -6.39
C ASP A 134 29.18 5.12 -5.96
N LYS A 135 28.48 5.76 -6.91
CA LYS A 135 27.39 6.71 -6.62
C LYS A 135 26.08 5.98 -6.31
N GLU A 136 25.37 6.46 -5.28
CA GLU A 136 24.08 5.90 -4.85
C GLU A 136 22.91 6.23 -5.79
N SER A 137 23.00 7.33 -6.54
CA SER A 137 21.96 7.79 -7.47
C SER A 137 22.53 8.19 -8.82
N ARG A 138 21.77 7.97 -9.88
CA ARG A 138 22.12 8.38 -11.25
C ARG A 138 20.88 8.77 -12.04
N GLU A 139 20.97 9.88 -12.75
CA GLU A 139 19.98 10.28 -13.76
C GLU A 139 20.27 9.57 -15.09
N LEU A 140 19.22 9.07 -15.74
CA LEU A 140 19.34 8.37 -17.02
C LEU A 140 19.67 9.36 -18.14
N ASP A 141 20.64 9.00 -18.97
CA ASP A 141 21.10 9.84 -20.08
C ASP A 141 20.26 9.53 -21.32
N THR A 142 19.27 10.39 -21.59
CA THR A 142 18.34 10.27 -22.74
C THR A 142 19.01 10.11 -24.10
N THR A 143 20.28 10.52 -24.23
CA THR A 143 21.05 10.38 -25.47
C THR A 143 21.64 8.98 -25.67
N LYS A 144 21.76 8.18 -24.60
CA LYS A 144 22.41 6.86 -24.59
C LYS A 144 21.45 5.69 -24.47
N LEU A 145 20.16 5.94 -24.25
CA LEU A 145 19.14 4.91 -24.07
C LEU A 145 18.90 4.12 -25.36
N LYS A 146 18.73 2.79 -25.22
CA LYS A 146 18.17 1.99 -26.31
C LYS A 146 16.70 2.33 -26.42
N THR A 147 16.31 3.02 -27.49
CA THR A 147 14.94 3.47 -27.71
C THR A 147 14.39 2.82 -28.98
N GLN A 148 13.27 2.11 -28.84
CA GLN A 148 12.57 1.46 -29.95
C GLN A 148 11.19 2.09 -30.16
N VAL A 149 10.81 2.26 -31.42
CA VAL A 149 9.55 2.86 -31.88
C VAL A 149 8.74 1.78 -32.58
N LEU A 150 7.44 1.72 -32.28
CA LEU A 150 6.51 0.79 -32.93
C LEU A 150 5.91 1.44 -34.19
N GLU A 151 5.97 0.76 -35.31
CA GLU A 151 5.40 1.20 -36.58
C GLU A 151 4.33 0.20 -37.07
N GLU A 152 3.23 0.74 -37.59
CA GLU A 152 2.20 -0.02 -38.30
C GLU A 152 2.60 -0.15 -39.77
N CYS A 153 2.59 -1.40 -40.26
CA CYS A 153 2.94 -1.75 -41.62
C CYS A 153 1.72 -1.95 -42.50
N PRO A 154 1.77 -1.50 -43.76
CA PRO A 154 0.74 -1.80 -44.74
C PRO A 154 0.51 -3.31 -44.90
N ALA A 155 -0.76 -3.70 -45.00
CA ALA A 155 -1.16 -5.09 -45.26
C ALA A 155 -0.44 -5.65 -46.51
N GLY A 156 0.23 -6.79 -46.37
CA GLY A 156 0.97 -7.45 -47.45
C GLY A 156 2.49 -7.23 -47.45
N ASN A 157 3.03 -6.29 -46.66
CA ASN A 157 4.48 -6.11 -46.51
C ASN A 157 4.99 -6.68 -45.18
N LYS A 158 5.24 -8.00 -45.14
CA LYS A 158 5.80 -8.70 -43.96
C LYS A 158 7.26 -8.31 -43.64
N GLY A 159 7.90 -7.47 -44.45
CA GLY A 159 9.34 -7.18 -44.40
C GLY A 159 9.75 -5.85 -43.76
N CYS A 160 8.85 -5.09 -43.15
CA CYS A 160 9.16 -3.76 -42.60
C CYS A 160 10.37 -3.70 -41.66
N ALA A 161 10.65 -4.78 -40.92
CA ALA A 161 11.74 -4.83 -39.96
C ALA A 161 13.15 -4.93 -40.60
N SER A 162 13.25 -5.18 -41.92
CA SER A 162 14.49 -5.72 -42.53
C SER A 162 15.18 -4.84 -43.58
N GLN A 163 14.76 -3.60 -43.82
CA GLN A 163 15.41 -2.75 -44.83
C GLN A 163 16.32 -1.70 -44.21
N THR A 164 17.61 -2.05 -44.06
CA THR A 164 18.70 -1.08 -43.97
C THR A 164 19.16 -0.70 -45.37
N GLY A 165 19.03 0.60 -45.71
CA GLY A 165 19.54 1.21 -46.94
C GLY A 165 18.44 1.80 -47.83
N ASP A 166 18.65 3.05 -48.27
CA ASP A 166 18.08 3.90 -49.35
C ASP A 166 16.67 3.69 -49.96
N GLN A 167 15.88 2.68 -49.55
CA GLN A 167 14.50 2.45 -49.96
C GLN A 167 13.46 2.91 -48.91
N GLU A 168 13.88 3.57 -47.83
CA GLU A 168 12.97 4.03 -46.76
C GLU A 168 11.97 5.11 -47.21
N ALA A 169 12.26 5.87 -48.27
CA ALA A 169 11.53 7.10 -48.60
C ALA A 169 10.17 6.91 -49.29
N SER A 170 9.75 5.69 -49.62
CA SER A 170 8.55 5.45 -50.47
C SER A 170 7.43 4.62 -49.83
N GLN A 171 7.46 4.36 -48.52
CA GLN A 171 6.34 3.68 -47.86
C GLN A 171 5.81 4.52 -46.69
N SER A 172 4.53 4.87 -46.73
CA SER A 172 3.82 5.56 -45.63
C SER A 172 3.77 4.64 -44.40
N ARG A 173 4.75 4.77 -43.50
CA ARG A 173 4.75 4.07 -42.21
C ARG A 173 4.07 4.94 -41.16
N THR A 174 3.04 4.41 -40.51
CA THR A 174 2.33 5.13 -39.45
C THR A 174 2.98 4.82 -38.10
N LYS A 175 3.49 5.85 -37.43
CA LYS A 175 4.03 5.71 -36.06
C LYS A 175 2.88 5.41 -35.09
N VAL A 176 3.02 4.35 -34.31
CA VAL A 176 2.03 3.95 -33.31
C VAL A 176 2.42 4.54 -31.97
N ARG A 177 1.49 5.25 -31.32
CA ARG A 177 1.75 5.76 -29.98
C ARG A 177 1.52 4.63 -28.98
N VAL A 178 2.54 4.31 -28.17
CA VAL A 178 2.58 3.27 -27.15
C VAL A 178 2.63 3.97 -25.79
N SER A 179 1.72 3.63 -24.89
CA SER A 179 1.67 4.27 -23.57
C SER A 179 1.43 3.29 -22.44
N ARG A 180 1.95 3.69 -21.28
CA ARG A 180 1.88 2.96 -20.01
C ARG A 180 2.42 1.52 -20.06
N PRO A 181 3.69 1.32 -20.46
CA PRO A 181 4.65 0.55 -19.69
C PRO A 181 4.36 -0.67 -18.82
N THR A 182 3.47 -1.64 -19.03
CA THR A 182 3.33 -2.71 -18.03
C THR A 182 4.15 -3.94 -18.39
N THR A 183 5.15 -4.30 -17.58
CA THR A 183 6.07 -5.43 -17.90
C THR A 183 5.99 -6.59 -16.92
N VAL A 184 6.23 -7.80 -17.41
CA VAL A 184 6.41 -9.01 -16.60
C VAL A 184 7.54 -9.84 -17.19
N VAL A 185 8.44 -10.32 -16.33
CA VAL A 185 9.54 -11.22 -16.71
C VAL A 185 9.09 -12.66 -16.49
N ARG A 186 9.43 -13.55 -17.42
CA ARG A 186 9.28 -15.00 -17.28
C ARG A 186 10.43 -15.71 -17.98
N GLY A 187 11.31 -16.33 -17.19
CA GLY A 187 12.52 -16.94 -17.74
C GLY A 187 13.46 -15.88 -18.33
N SER A 188 13.88 -16.07 -19.58
CA SER A 188 14.71 -15.13 -20.34
C SER A 188 13.90 -14.03 -21.05
N ASP A 189 12.57 -14.13 -21.02
CA ASP A 189 11.70 -13.27 -21.83
C ASP A 189 11.05 -12.20 -20.96
N ILE A 190 10.89 -11.02 -21.54
CA ILE A 190 10.09 -9.93 -21.00
C ILE A 190 8.87 -9.71 -21.86
N TYR A 191 7.73 -9.64 -21.20
CA TYR A 191 6.45 -9.36 -21.81
C TYR A 191 6.09 -7.91 -21.47
N ILE A 192 5.66 -7.16 -22.47
CA ILE A 192 5.13 -5.81 -22.29
C ILE A 192 3.67 -5.77 -22.72
N PHE A 193 2.85 -5.17 -21.88
CA PHE A 193 1.46 -4.82 -22.13
C PHE A 193 1.34 -3.30 -22.08
N ALA A 194 0.82 -2.70 -23.15
CA ALA A 194 0.70 -1.25 -23.26
C ALA A 194 -0.56 -0.86 -24.04
N GLY A 195 -1.04 0.36 -23.83
CA GLY A 195 -2.09 0.92 -24.70
C GLY A 195 -1.47 1.42 -26.00
N THR A 196 -2.14 1.16 -27.13
CA THR A 196 -1.78 1.71 -28.43
C THR A 196 -2.87 2.56 -29.02
N TYR A 197 -2.44 3.58 -29.75
CA TYR A 197 -3.33 4.51 -30.41
C TYR A 197 -2.68 4.97 -31.71
N SER A 198 -3.42 4.80 -32.80
CA SER A 198 -3.07 5.36 -34.11
C SER A 198 -4.14 6.36 -34.53
N PHE A 199 -3.68 7.41 -35.22
CA PHE A 199 -4.53 8.42 -35.83
C PHE A 199 -4.31 8.34 -37.34
N GLU A 200 -5.38 8.26 -38.11
CA GLU A 200 -5.28 8.45 -39.56
C GLU A 200 -5.24 9.95 -39.84
N VAL A 201 -4.09 10.46 -40.32
CA VAL A 201 -4.03 11.79 -40.93
C VAL A 201 -4.47 11.63 -42.38
N THR A 202 -5.69 12.01 -42.70
CA THR A 202 -6.08 12.16 -44.10
C THR A 202 -5.61 13.53 -44.60
N ASP A 203 -4.77 13.56 -45.64
CA ASP A 203 -4.21 14.77 -46.28
C ASP A 203 -5.24 15.81 -46.79
N LYS A 204 -6.54 15.54 -46.63
CA LYS A 204 -7.63 16.48 -46.96
C LYS A 204 -8.05 17.40 -45.81
N ALA A 205 -7.38 17.35 -44.66
CA ALA A 205 -7.76 18.11 -43.46
C ALA A 205 -7.13 19.52 -43.34
N ALA A 206 -6.83 20.20 -44.45
CA ALA A 206 -6.46 21.62 -44.42
C ALA A 206 -7.68 22.56 -44.28
N THR A 207 -8.92 22.05 -44.36
CA THR A 207 -10.12 22.87 -44.19
C THR A 207 -11.27 22.10 -43.52
N ARG A 208 -11.59 22.51 -42.28
CA ARG A 208 -12.76 22.14 -41.45
C ARG A 208 -12.82 20.70 -40.90
N SER A 209 -12.41 20.59 -39.64
CA SER A 209 -13.07 19.85 -38.55
C SER A 209 -13.88 18.58 -38.88
N THR A 210 -13.18 17.43 -38.87
CA THR A 210 -13.59 16.24 -38.13
C THR A 210 -12.32 15.53 -37.67
N ALA A 211 -12.04 15.48 -36.36
CA ALA A 211 -10.98 14.62 -35.84
C ALA A 211 -11.31 13.17 -36.24
N ALA A 212 -10.40 12.50 -36.96
CA ALA A 212 -10.55 11.09 -37.28
C ALA A 212 -10.78 10.28 -36.00
N ALA A 213 -11.61 9.24 -36.05
CA ALA A 213 -11.82 8.35 -34.92
C ALA A 213 -10.49 7.67 -34.57
N ALA A 214 -9.92 7.99 -33.41
CA ALA A 214 -8.69 7.34 -32.93
C ALA A 214 -8.92 5.83 -32.82
N LYS A 215 -8.08 5.03 -33.48
CA LYS A 215 -8.10 3.57 -33.34
C LYS A 215 -7.36 3.21 -32.05
N TRP A 216 -8.10 2.69 -31.08
CA TRP A 216 -7.54 2.20 -29.81
C TRP A 216 -7.23 0.72 -29.89
N GLY A 217 -6.08 0.34 -29.34
CA GLY A 217 -5.70 -1.06 -29.23
C GLY A 217 -4.88 -1.34 -27.97
N LEU A 218 -4.63 -2.62 -27.75
CA LEU A 218 -3.77 -3.14 -26.70
C LEU A 218 -2.57 -3.81 -27.37
N LEU A 219 -1.37 -3.34 -27.05
CA LEU A 219 -0.13 -3.95 -27.47
C LEU A 219 0.28 -5.03 -26.48
N VAL A 220 0.57 -6.20 -27.02
CA VAL A 220 1.36 -7.24 -26.37
C VAL A 220 2.63 -7.41 -27.19
N ALA A 221 3.78 -7.31 -26.54
CA ALA A 221 5.05 -7.62 -27.19
C ALA A 221 5.97 -8.46 -26.30
N VAL A 222 6.85 -9.20 -26.96
CA VAL A 222 7.89 -10.01 -26.32
C VAL A 222 9.25 -9.42 -26.65
N GLY A 223 10.09 -9.31 -25.63
CA GLY A 223 11.48 -8.91 -25.77
C GLY A 223 12.40 -9.89 -25.08
N ASN A 224 13.67 -9.85 -25.49
CA ASN A 224 14.76 -10.59 -24.88
C ASN A 224 15.98 -9.70 -24.68
N VAL A 225 16.87 -10.14 -23.80
CA VAL A 225 18.16 -9.48 -23.60
C VAL A 225 19.16 -10.05 -24.59
N SER A 226 19.87 -9.17 -25.31
CA SER A 226 21.01 -9.57 -26.13
C SER A 226 22.15 -8.57 -26.02
N ASN A 227 23.37 -9.02 -26.34
CA ASN A 227 24.54 -8.16 -26.34
C ASN A 227 24.58 -7.35 -27.63
N ASP A 228 24.82 -6.05 -27.53
CA ASP A 228 25.18 -5.29 -28.73
C ASP A 228 26.56 -5.73 -29.20
N GLY A 229 26.63 -6.29 -30.42
CA GLY A 229 27.88 -6.89 -30.93
C GLY A 229 29.09 -5.94 -30.95
N SER A 230 28.87 -4.62 -30.88
CA SER A 230 29.91 -3.59 -30.90
C SER A 230 30.44 -3.14 -29.53
N SER A 231 29.64 -3.21 -28.45
CA SER A 231 30.10 -2.77 -27.11
C SER A 231 30.02 -3.86 -26.04
N GLY A 232 29.45 -5.02 -26.37
CA GLY A 232 29.26 -6.14 -25.45
C GLY A 232 28.23 -5.85 -24.36
N LYS A 233 27.49 -4.74 -24.47
CA LYS A 233 26.51 -4.32 -23.47
C LYS A 233 25.18 -4.99 -23.72
N LYS A 234 24.58 -5.49 -22.64
CA LYS A 234 23.24 -6.08 -22.69
C LYS A 234 22.19 -5.00 -22.93
N LYS A 235 21.32 -5.22 -23.90
CA LYS A 235 20.15 -4.38 -24.21
C LYS A 235 18.91 -5.24 -24.35
N ILE A 236 17.76 -4.64 -24.08
CA ILE A 236 16.46 -5.27 -24.37
C ILE A 236 16.14 -4.99 -25.83
N TYR A 237 15.72 -6.04 -26.55
CA TYR A 237 15.23 -5.95 -27.92
C TYR A 237 13.81 -6.47 -27.97
N TRP A 238 12.88 -5.60 -28.35
CA TRP A 238 11.50 -5.97 -28.63
C TRP A 238 11.39 -6.53 -30.04
N ASN A 239 10.78 -7.72 -30.17
CA ASN A 239 10.70 -8.46 -31.43
C ASN A 239 9.23 -8.63 -31.86
N ASP A 240 8.51 -9.52 -31.20
CA ASP A 240 7.13 -9.84 -31.55
C ASP A 240 6.18 -8.77 -31.02
N ALA A 241 5.35 -8.19 -31.88
CA ALA A 241 4.33 -7.22 -31.51
C ALA A 241 2.98 -7.62 -32.08
N SER A 242 1.99 -7.74 -31.20
CA SER A 242 0.59 -7.94 -31.55
C SER A 242 -0.24 -6.81 -30.98
N VAL A 243 -0.98 -6.11 -31.83
CA VAL A 243 -1.94 -5.10 -31.39
C VAL A 243 -3.34 -5.66 -31.56
N ILE A 244 -4.09 -5.68 -30.47
CA ILE A 244 -5.48 -6.13 -30.45
C ILE A 244 -6.39 -4.91 -30.49
N PRO A 245 -7.21 -4.73 -31.53
CA PRO A 245 -8.18 -3.64 -31.58
C PRO A 245 -9.18 -3.71 -30.43
N TRP A 246 -9.52 -2.56 -29.85
CA TRP A 246 -10.45 -2.49 -28.72
C TRP A 246 -11.88 -2.97 -29.06
N THR A 247 -12.31 -2.86 -30.32
CA THR A 247 -13.64 -3.28 -30.78
C THR A 247 -13.94 -4.77 -30.52
N ASP A 248 -12.90 -5.61 -30.40
CA ASP A 248 -13.05 -7.03 -30.08
C ASP A 248 -13.29 -7.29 -28.58
N SER A 249 -12.94 -6.33 -27.72
CA SER A 249 -13.07 -6.40 -26.26
C SER A 249 -14.35 -5.76 -25.70
N GLU A 250 -15.03 -4.88 -26.45
CA GLU A 250 -16.30 -4.24 -26.04
C GLU A 250 -17.39 -5.25 -25.65
N LYS A 251 -17.37 -6.45 -26.23
CA LYS A 251 -18.37 -7.50 -26.00
C LYS A 251 -18.31 -8.17 -24.62
N ARG A 252 -17.26 -7.96 -23.82
CA ARG A 252 -17.03 -8.72 -22.57
C ARG A 252 -17.33 -7.96 -21.28
N HIS A 253 -17.32 -6.62 -21.34
CA HIS A 253 -17.67 -5.72 -20.24
C HIS A 253 -18.41 -4.51 -20.84
N GLU A 254 -19.71 -4.66 -21.09
CA GLU A 254 -20.59 -3.70 -21.81
C GLU A 254 -20.57 -2.26 -21.24
N SER A 255 -19.96 -2.05 -20.09
CA SER A 255 -19.84 -0.77 -19.40
C SER A 255 -18.54 0.01 -19.62
N LEU A 256 -17.53 -0.56 -20.29
CA LEU A 256 -16.20 0.07 -20.48
C LEU A 256 -16.02 0.62 -21.91
N THR A 257 -15.55 1.86 -22.02
CA THR A 257 -15.24 2.55 -23.28
C THR A 257 -13.76 2.53 -23.65
N ARG A 258 -12.88 2.22 -22.69
CA ARG A 258 -11.42 2.19 -22.89
C ARG A 258 -10.77 1.27 -21.87
N LEU A 259 -9.68 0.63 -22.28
CA LEU A 259 -8.74 -0.08 -21.40
C LEU A 259 -7.30 0.30 -21.75
N ILE A 260 -6.45 0.47 -20.75
CA ILE A 260 -5.03 0.73 -20.91
C ILE A 260 -4.22 0.01 -19.83
N GLY A 261 -2.97 -0.35 -20.13
CA GLY A 261 -2.02 -0.78 -19.10
C GLY A 261 -1.87 0.28 -18.02
N SER A 262 -1.58 -0.12 -16.79
CA SER A 262 -1.39 0.83 -15.69
C SER A 262 0.02 1.45 -15.64
N GLY A 263 0.97 0.92 -16.44
CA GLY A 263 2.41 1.20 -16.32
C GLY A 263 3.16 0.16 -15.49
N GLY A 264 4.44 0.42 -15.13
CA GLY A 264 5.26 -0.34 -14.17
C GLY A 264 5.28 -1.87 -14.33
N SER A 265 5.32 -2.60 -13.22
CA SER A 265 5.37 -4.07 -13.22
C SER A 265 3.98 -4.71 -13.11
N GLY A 266 3.76 -5.78 -13.87
CA GLY A 266 2.76 -6.80 -13.57
C GLY A 266 3.32 -7.86 -12.62
N VAL A 267 2.59 -8.96 -12.46
CA VAL A 267 2.94 -10.03 -11.51
C VAL A 267 3.07 -11.36 -12.24
N GLN A 268 4.21 -12.03 -12.05
CA GLN A 268 4.32 -13.47 -12.25
C GLN A 268 4.03 -14.15 -10.91
N MET A 269 2.88 -14.81 -10.81
CA MET A 269 2.50 -15.53 -9.60
C MET A 269 3.33 -16.80 -9.45
N LYS A 270 3.41 -17.32 -8.21
CA LYS A 270 4.14 -18.56 -7.90
C LYS A 270 3.68 -19.79 -8.68
N ASP A 271 2.41 -19.83 -9.10
CA ASP A 271 1.87 -20.91 -9.93
C ASP A 271 2.14 -20.73 -11.44
N GLY A 272 2.90 -19.69 -11.81
CA GLY A 272 3.25 -19.35 -13.19
C GLY A 272 2.23 -18.45 -13.90
N THR A 273 1.10 -18.10 -13.25
CA THR A 273 0.11 -17.18 -13.82
C THR A 273 0.72 -15.79 -14.00
N ILE A 274 0.54 -15.19 -15.18
CA ILE A 274 0.89 -13.78 -15.44
C ILE A 274 -0.35 -12.91 -15.23
N VAL A 275 -0.18 -11.79 -14.54
CA VAL A 275 -1.24 -10.83 -14.24
C VAL A 275 -0.78 -9.43 -14.59
N PHE A 276 -1.55 -8.74 -15.42
CA PHE A 276 -1.34 -7.33 -15.77
C PHE A 276 -2.36 -6.44 -15.05
N PRO A 277 -1.94 -5.47 -14.23
CA PRO A 277 -2.84 -4.42 -13.77
C PRO A 277 -3.24 -3.51 -14.93
N VAL A 278 -4.54 -3.20 -15.01
CA VAL A 278 -5.11 -2.41 -16.11
C VAL A 278 -6.12 -1.40 -15.59
N GLU A 279 -6.21 -0.27 -16.28
CA GLU A 279 -7.16 0.80 -15.98
C GLU A 279 -8.24 0.84 -17.07
N GLY A 280 -9.49 0.75 -16.65
CA GLY A 280 -10.67 0.86 -17.49
C GLY A 280 -11.34 2.22 -17.33
N THR A 281 -11.95 2.72 -18.40
CA THR A 281 -12.85 3.88 -18.35
C THR A 281 -14.28 3.41 -18.61
N LYS A 282 -15.22 3.81 -17.74
CA LYS A 282 -16.64 3.50 -17.90
C LYS A 282 -17.34 4.45 -18.87
N ASN A 283 -18.54 4.08 -19.34
CA ASN A 283 -19.40 4.93 -20.17
C ASN A 283 -19.70 6.31 -19.54
N ASN A 284 -19.69 6.40 -18.22
CA ASN A 284 -19.87 7.66 -17.48
C ASN A 284 -18.57 8.48 -17.31
N GLY A 285 -17.47 8.07 -17.96
CA GLY A 285 -16.16 8.74 -17.91
C GLY A 285 -15.32 8.42 -16.66
N LYS A 286 -15.84 7.66 -15.69
CA LYS A 286 -15.09 7.34 -14.47
C LYS A 286 -14.09 6.21 -14.70
N THR A 287 -12.95 6.31 -14.03
CA THR A 287 -11.92 5.28 -14.03
C THR A 287 -12.25 4.14 -13.07
N VAL A 288 -11.83 2.93 -13.43
CA VAL A 288 -11.80 1.76 -12.56
C VAL A 288 -10.54 0.95 -12.81
N SER A 289 -10.08 0.25 -11.79
CA SER A 289 -8.92 -0.62 -11.85
C SER A 289 -9.34 -2.08 -11.87
N LEU A 290 -8.71 -2.85 -12.78
CA LEU A 290 -8.93 -4.28 -12.97
C LEU A 290 -7.58 -5.00 -13.16
N ILE A 291 -7.64 -6.31 -13.36
CA ILE A 291 -6.51 -7.11 -13.82
C ILE A 291 -6.85 -7.87 -15.10
N LEU A 292 -5.82 -8.15 -15.90
CA LEU A 292 -5.88 -8.89 -17.15
C LEU A 292 -4.96 -10.11 -17.07
N TYR A 293 -5.50 -11.25 -17.44
CA TYR A 293 -4.79 -12.50 -17.64
C TYR A 293 -4.52 -12.68 -19.14
N PRO A 294 -3.26 -12.84 -19.57
CA PRO A 294 -2.98 -13.28 -20.94
C PRO A 294 -3.70 -14.60 -21.24
N SER A 295 -4.24 -14.75 -22.44
CA SER A 295 -4.96 -15.96 -22.87
C SER A 295 -4.76 -16.21 -24.37
N ASP A 296 -5.04 -17.43 -24.82
CA ASP A 296 -5.00 -17.83 -26.23
C ASP A 296 -5.98 -17.04 -27.13
N THR A 297 -7.01 -16.42 -26.53
CA THR A 297 -7.84 -15.45 -27.25
C THR A 297 -7.10 -14.11 -27.33
N ALA A 298 -7.02 -13.53 -28.53
CA ALA A 298 -6.23 -12.34 -28.84
C ALA A 298 -6.31 -11.25 -27.75
N SER A 299 -7.48 -10.98 -27.15
CA SER A 299 -7.65 -9.89 -26.19
C SER A 299 -7.41 -10.21 -24.70
N GLY A 300 -6.94 -11.41 -24.33
CA GLY A 300 -6.79 -11.81 -22.92
C GLY A 300 -8.13 -12.00 -22.15
N LYS A 301 -8.05 -12.49 -20.91
CA LYS A 301 -9.19 -12.64 -19.98
C LYS A 301 -9.12 -11.58 -18.88
N MET A 302 -10.09 -10.68 -18.85
CA MET A 302 -10.23 -9.67 -17.79
C MET A 302 -10.83 -10.26 -16.51
N SER A 303 -10.53 -9.65 -15.37
CA SER A 303 -11.22 -9.93 -14.11
C SER A 303 -12.70 -9.53 -14.17
N LYS A 304 -13.55 -10.25 -13.44
CA LYS A 304 -14.98 -9.90 -13.33
C LYS A 304 -15.19 -8.71 -12.40
N GLY A 305 -14.51 -8.74 -11.25
CA GLY A 305 -14.52 -7.67 -10.27
C GLY A 305 -13.59 -6.52 -10.67
N MET A 306 -13.90 -5.34 -10.16
CA MET A 306 -13.15 -4.09 -10.36
C MET A 306 -13.15 -3.26 -9.08
N SER A 307 -12.30 -2.23 -9.03
CA SER A 307 -12.32 -1.23 -7.95
C SER A 307 -13.60 -0.39 -7.93
N ALA A 308 -13.75 0.41 -6.89
CA ALA A 308 -14.73 1.50 -6.90
C ALA A 308 -14.47 2.49 -8.06
N ASP A 309 -15.53 3.21 -8.42
CA ASP A 309 -15.50 4.34 -9.36
C ASP A 309 -14.49 5.41 -8.93
N GLY A 310 -13.76 5.95 -9.91
CA GLY A 310 -12.79 7.02 -9.70
C GLY A 310 -11.45 6.53 -9.19
N CYS A 311 -11.14 5.23 -9.31
CA CYS A 311 -9.86 4.66 -8.92
C CYS A 311 -9.06 4.27 -10.17
N SER A 312 -7.81 4.71 -10.23
CA SER A 312 -6.87 4.61 -11.36
C SER A 312 -5.49 4.11 -10.90
N ASP A 313 -4.57 4.02 -11.87
CA ASP A 313 -3.15 3.72 -11.65
C ASP A 313 -2.88 2.49 -10.76
N PRO A 314 -3.48 1.31 -11.06
CA PRO A 314 -3.34 0.16 -10.19
C PRO A 314 -1.92 -0.41 -10.20
N SER A 315 -1.42 -0.70 -8.99
CA SER A 315 -0.26 -1.54 -8.76
C SER A 315 -0.71 -2.82 -8.04
N VAL A 316 -0.24 -3.99 -8.51
CA VAL A 316 -0.69 -5.30 -8.01
C VAL A 316 0.50 -6.13 -7.54
N VAL A 317 0.32 -6.87 -6.45
CA VAL A 317 1.30 -7.83 -5.92
C VAL A 317 0.61 -9.13 -5.52
N GLU A 318 1.36 -10.23 -5.54
CA GLU A 318 0.93 -11.50 -4.94
C GLU A 318 1.23 -11.50 -3.43
N ARG A 319 0.25 -11.92 -2.64
CA ARG A 319 0.33 -12.09 -1.19
C ARG A 319 0.46 -13.58 -0.84
N LYS A 320 0.51 -13.88 0.46
CA LYS A 320 0.50 -15.27 0.94
C LYS A 320 -0.74 -16.01 0.41
N ASP A 321 -0.58 -17.31 0.17
CA ASP A 321 -1.64 -18.22 -0.26
C ASP A 321 -2.27 -17.88 -1.63
N GLY A 322 -1.51 -17.21 -2.51
CA GLY A 322 -1.93 -16.91 -3.88
C GLY A 322 -2.97 -15.78 -4.01
N LYS A 323 -3.20 -15.03 -2.93
CA LYS A 323 -4.11 -13.86 -2.95
C LYS A 323 -3.46 -12.70 -3.69
N LEU A 324 -4.25 -11.89 -4.38
CA LEU A 324 -3.80 -10.66 -4.99
C LEU A 324 -4.14 -9.47 -4.10
N MET A 325 -3.26 -8.47 -4.10
CA MET A 325 -3.51 -7.17 -3.49
C MET A 325 -3.28 -6.09 -4.54
N MET A 326 -4.24 -5.17 -4.65
CA MET A 326 -4.23 -4.06 -5.60
C MET A 326 -4.31 -2.74 -4.86
N MET A 327 -3.33 -1.85 -5.09
CA MET A 327 -3.36 -0.47 -4.62
C MET A 327 -3.73 0.46 -5.77
N THR A 328 -4.66 1.38 -5.55
CA THR A 328 -5.16 2.33 -6.56
C THR A 328 -5.14 3.75 -6.03
N ALA A 329 -4.88 4.73 -6.89
CA ALA A 329 -5.13 6.14 -6.59
C ALA A 329 -6.60 6.48 -6.87
N CYS A 330 -7.31 7.16 -5.96
CA CYS A 330 -8.74 7.42 -6.15
C CYS A 330 -9.10 8.92 -6.04
N ASP A 331 -10.23 9.30 -6.64
CA ASP A 331 -10.77 10.67 -6.71
C ASP A 331 -11.08 11.30 -5.34
N ASP A 332 -11.18 10.49 -4.28
CA ASP A 332 -11.29 10.99 -2.90
C ASP A 332 -9.94 11.46 -2.33
N GLY A 333 -8.88 11.43 -3.13
CA GLY A 333 -7.51 11.81 -2.76
C GLY A 333 -6.76 10.73 -1.99
N ARG A 334 -7.44 9.63 -1.61
CA ARG A 334 -6.82 8.54 -0.86
C ARG A 334 -6.49 7.38 -1.76
N ARG A 335 -5.41 6.68 -1.41
CA ARG A 335 -5.16 5.38 -2.02
C ARG A 335 -6.04 4.32 -1.38
N ARG A 336 -6.77 3.59 -2.22
CA ARG A 336 -7.56 2.45 -1.79
C ARG A 336 -6.83 1.15 -2.10
N VAL A 337 -6.87 0.23 -1.16
CA VAL A 337 -6.21 -1.07 -1.28
C VAL A 337 -7.28 -2.15 -1.25
N TYR A 338 -7.22 -3.08 -2.20
CA TYR A 338 -8.16 -4.18 -2.34
C TYR A 338 -7.44 -5.51 -2.27
N GLU A 339 -8.11 -6.52 -1.70
CA GLU A 339 -7.65 -7.90 -1.69
C GLU A 339 -8.62 -8.79 -2.50
N SER A 340 -8.05 -9.78 -3.18
CA SER A 340 -8.80 -10.80 -3.91
C SER A 340 -8.18 -12.18 -3.68
N GLY A 341 -8.97 -13.12 -3.16
CA GLY A 341 -8.58 -14.53 -3.02
C GLY A 341 -8.97 -15.39 -4.23
N ASP A 342 -9.82 -14.85 -5.12
CA ASP A 342 -10.39 -15.53 -6.28
C ASP A 342 -9.85 -14.96 -7.60
N LYS A 343 -8.64 -14.38 -7.56
CA LYS A 343 -7.93 -13.90 -8.75
C LYS A 343 -8.76 -12.91 -9.58
N GLY A 344 -9.33 -11.93 -8.88
CA GLY A 344 -10.07 -10.79 -9.46
C GLY A 344 -11.53 -11.05 -9.76
N ASP A 345 -12.09 -12.22 -9.45
CA ASP A 345 -13.54 -12.43 -9.57
C ASP A 345 -14.31 -11.52 -8.61
N SER A 346 -13.78 -11.28 -7.40
CA SER A 346 -14.26 -10.28 -6.45
C SER A 346 -13.10 -9.55 -5.76
N TRP A 347 -13.35 -8.29 -5.39
CA TRP A 347 -12.39 -7.44 -4.67
C TRP A 347 -13.03 -6.93 -3.38
N THR A 348 -12.31 -7.06 -2.27
CA THR A 348 -12.71 -6.51 -0.97
C THR A 348 -11.76 -5.37 -0.60
N GLU A 349 -12.28 -4.19 -0.30
CA GLU A 349 -11.46 -3.07 0.19
C GLU A 349 -10.85 -3.43 1.56
N ALA A 350 -9.54 -3.30 1.69
CA ALA A 350 -8.75 -3.65 2.86
C ALA A 350 -8.85 -2.58 3.96
N LEU A 351 -10.08 -2.29 4.38
CA LEU A 351 -10.43 -1.23 5.35
C LEU A 351 -9.84 -1.47 6.75
N GLY A 352 -9.52 -2.72 7.09
CA GLY A 352 -8.90 -3.09 8.38
C GLY A 352 -7.37 -2.98 8.39
N THR A 353 -6.72 -2.67 7.26
CA THR A 353 -5.26 -2.64 7.16
C THR A 353 -4.76 -1.41 6.41
N LEU A 354 -4.66 -1.49 5.08
CA LEU A 354 -3.89 -0.55 4.26
C LEU A 354 -4.76 0.44 3.48
N SER A 355 -6.05 0.17 3.31
CA SER A 355 -6.90 1.06 2.52
C SER A 355 -7.08 2.39 3.22
N ARG A 356 -6.95 3.48 2.45
CA ARG A 356 -7.10 4.87 2.89
C ARG A 356 -6.06 5.33 3.90
N VAL A 357 -4.97 4.59 4.05
CA VAL A 357 -3.81 5.01 4.85
C VAL A 357 -3.11 6.20 4.21
N TRP A 358 -2.87 6.17 2.89
CA TRP A 358 -2.05 7.17 2.22
C TRP A 358 -2.86 8.17 1.41
N GLY A 359 -2.48 9.43 1.51
CA GLY A 359 -3.08 10.55 0.79
C GLY A 359 -4.32 11.15 1.48
N ASN A 360 -4.66 12.38 1.11
CA ASN A 360 -5.81 13.11 1.60
C ASN A 360 -6.39 14.05 0.52
N LYS A 361 -7.65 14.44 0.65
CA LYS A 361 -8.38 15.29 -0.30
C LYS A 361 -8.01 16.79 -0.22
N HIS A 362 -7.11 17.19 0.67
CA HIS A 362 -6.92 18.62 0.98
C HIS A 362 -5.88 19.31 0.10
N ARG A 363 -6.28 20.49 -0.42
CA ARG A 363 -5.48 21.56 -1.06
C ARG A 363 -4.76 21.19 -2.37
N GLY A 364 -5.54 20.77 -3.35
CA GLY A 364 -5.15 20.73 -4.76
C GLY A 364 -5.61 19.44 -5.43
N ASN A 365 -5.91 19.50 -6.72
CA ASN A 365 -6.11 18.31 -7.56
C ASN A 365 -4.74 17.62 -7.80
N VAL A 366 -4.03 17.25 -6.73
CA VAL A 366 -2.79 16.48 -6.85
C VAL A 366 -3.21 15.10 -7.32
N LYS A 367 -3.09 14.87 -8.63
CA LYS A 367 -3.41 13.59 -9.24
C LYS A 367 -2.50 12.54 -8.62
N GLY A 368 -3.08 11.50 -8.05
CA GLY A 368 -2.31 10.39 -7.52
C GLY A 368 -1.44 9.80 -8.63
N VAL A 369 -0.18 9.52 -8.29
CA VAL A 369 0.77 8.90 -9.21
C VAL A 369 0.89 7.40 -8.93
N ARG A 370 1.31 6.64 -9.93
CA ARG A 370 1.62 5.23 -9.76
C ARG A 370 2.73 5.04 -8.71
N SER A 371 2.58 4.04 -7.86
CA SER A 371 3.55 3.69 -6.83
C SER A 371 4.40 2.49 -7.21
N GLY A 372 5.68 2.53 -6.82
CA GLY A 372 6.46 1.31 -6.66
C GLY A 372 5.84 0.51 -5.53
N PHE A 373 5.41 -0.72 -5.80
CA PHE A 373 4.66 -1.55 -4.85
C PHE A 373 5.08 -2.99 -5.05
N ILE A 374 5.83 -3.52 -4.08
CA ILE A 374 6.41 -4.86 -4.17
C ILE A 374 6.22 -5.62 -2.85
N THR A 375 6.23 -6.94 -2.93
CA THR A 375 6.39 -7.82 -1.77
C THR A 375 7.81 -8.35 -1.71
N ALA A 376 8.36 -8.47 -0.51
CA ALA A 376 9.67 -9.05 -0.26
C ALA A 376 9.61 -10.01 0.94
N SER A 377 10.39 -11.08 0.88
CA SER A 377 10.66 -11.94 2.03
C SER A 377 12.03 -11.56 2.58
N LEU A 378 12.04 -10.77 3.65
CA LEU A 378 13.26 -10.24 4.24
C LEU A 378 13.62 -11.05 5.49
N ASP A 379 14.84 -11.57 5.56
CA ASP A 379 15.44 -12.12 6.78
C ASP A 379 15.32 -11.15 7.97
N SER A 380 14.52 -11.53 8.95
CA SER A 380 14.72 -11.11 10.34
C SER A 380 15.75 -12.06 10.96
N VAL A 381 16.37 -11.64 12.08
CA VAL A 381 17.53 -12.30 12.72
C VAL A 381 17.47 -13.84 12.78
N ASP A 382 16.28 -14.46 12.81
CA ASP A 382 16.12 -15.93 12.77
C ASP A 382 14.96 -16.47 11.89
N ASP A 383 14.22 -15.61 11.17
CA ASP A 383 13.03 -16.00 10.37
C ASP A 383 12.77 -15.03 9.20
N LYS A 384 12.17 -15.51 8.10
CA LYS A 384 11.75 -14.64 6.98
C LYS A 384 10.40 -13.98 7.27
N ARG A 385 10.36 -12.65 7.33
CA ARG A 385 9.10 -11.90 7.40
C ARG A 385 8.68 -11.46 5.99
N ASN A 386 7.43 -11.74 5.62
CA ASN A 386 6.85 -11.24 4.38
C ASN A 386 6.37 -9.80 4.60
N VAL A 387 6.92 -8.89 3.81
CA VAL A 387 6.63 -7.46 3.90
C VAL A 387 6.17 -6.92 2.56
N ILE A 388 5.58 -5.73 2.61
CA ILE A 388 5.28 -4.88 1.49
C ILE A 388 6.18 -3.65 1.62
N LEU A 389 6.82 -3.29 0.51
CA LEU A 389 7.53 -2.04 0.35
C LEU A 389 6.78 -1.19 -0.67
N VAL A 390 6.54 0.08 -0.33
CA VAL A 390 5.83 1.00 -1.22
C VAL A 390 6.51 2.36 -1.28
N THR A 391 6.67 2.92 -2.49
CA THR A 391 7.12 4.29 -2.70
C THR A 391 5.95 5.20 -3.02
N LEU A 392 5.77 6.25 -2.21
CA LEU A 392 4.66 7.18 -2.34
C LEU A 392 5.14 8.61 -2.09
N PRO A 393 4.65 9.61 -2.85
CA PRO A 393 4.92 11.01 -2.54
C PRO A 393 4.30 11.41 -1.20
N VAL A 394 5.04 12.19 -0.44
CA VAL A 394 4.62 12.89 0.78
C VAL A 394 4.75 14.39 0.51
N HIS A 395 3.69 15.15 0.75
CA HIS A 395 3.67 16.58 0.44
C HIS A 395 3.84 17.41 1.70
N SER A 396 4.59 18.50 1.57
CA SER A 396 4.60 19.53 2.61
C SER A 396 3.22 20.18 2.76
N GLU A 397 2.95 20.82 3.92
CA GLU A 397 1.64 21.44 4.22
C GLU A 397 1.20 22.51 3.19
N ASN A 398 2.16 23.12 2.49
CA ASN A 398 1.89 24.11 1.44
C ASN A 398 1.57 23.47 0.07
N GLY A 399 1.74 22.15 -0.08
CA GLY A 399 1.40 21.40 -1.29
C GLY A 399 2.32 21.64 -2.51
N GLU A 400 3.29 22.54 -2.40
CA GLU A 400 4.13 22.98 -3.53
C GLU A 400 5.24 22.00 -3.91
N LYS A 401 5.76 21.26 -2.92
CA LYS A 401 6.84 20.28 -3.12
C LYS A 401 6.49 19.01 -2.36
N GLY A 402 6.46 17.90 -3.10
CA GLY A 402 6.42 16.57 -2.51
C GLY A 402 7.73 15.84 -2.72
N VAL A 403 8.00 14.91 -1.81
CA VAL A 403 9.19 14.05 -1.77
C VAL A 403 8.70 12.62 -1.83
N LEU A 404 9.34 11.78 -2.64
CA LEU A 404 9.05 10.35 -2.68
C LEU A 404 9.61 9.69 -1.43
N HIS A 405 8.78 9.01 -0.64
CA HIS A 405 9.17 8.27 0.56
C HIS A 405 9.04 6.77 0.35
N LEU A 406 9.87 5.99 1.06
CA LEU A 406 9.74 4.54 1.18
C LEU A 406 8.96 4.19 2.45
N TRP A 407 7.92 3.38 2.31
CA TRP A 407 7.13 2.87 3.43
C TRP A 407 7.31 1.35 3.54
N LEU A 408 7.31 0.86 4.77
CA LEU A 408 7.38 -0.56 5.12
C LEU A 408 6.10 -0.97 5.83
N THR A 409 5.51 -2.10 5.43
CA THR A 409 4.41 -2.72 6.18
C THR A 409 4.43 -4.24 6.11
N ASP A 410 3.99 -4.91 7.17
CA ASP A 410 3.70 -6.34 7.20
C ASP A 410 2.18 -6.65 7.07
N ASN A 411 1.38 -5.64 6.70
CA ASN A 411 -0.10 -5.61 6.71
C ASN A 411 -0.73 -5.35 8.09
N THR A 412 0.08 -5.11 9.11
CA THR A 412 -0.38 -4.72 10.46
C THR A 412 0.31 -3.42 10.88
N HIS A 413 1.64 -3.44 10.94
CA HIS A 413 2.50 -2.32 11.27
C HIS A 413 2.84 -1.54 10.01
N ILE A 414 2.94 -0.21 10.12
CA ILE A 414 3.30 0.67 9.00
C ILE A 414 4.32 1.68 9.52
N VAL A 415 5.45 1.80 8.83
CA VAL A 415 6.54 2.74 9.18
C VAL A 415 7.00 3.48 7.94
N ASP A 416 7.16 4.80 8.06
CA ASP A 416 7.88 5.61 7.07
C ASP A 416 9.39 5.42 7.28
N ILE A 417 10.06 4.83 6.30
CA ILE A 417 11.51 4.62 6.33
C ILE A 417 12.26 5.92 6.01
N GLY A 418 11.59 6.84 5.30
CA GLY A 418 12.06 8.15 4.95
C GLY A 418 12.20 8.39 3.45
N PRO A 419 12.79 9.54 3.08
CA PRO A 419 12.86 9.99 1.70
C PRO A 419 13.76 9.13 0.82
N VAL A 420 13.37 9.06 -0.46
CA VAL A 420 14.03 8.37 -1.58
C VAL A 420 14.44 9.36 -2.67
N SER A 421 13.71 10.47 -2.82
CA SER A 421 13.99 11.53 -3.80
C SER A 421 14.42 12.84 -3.13
N GLY A 422 14.82 13.82 -3.94
CA GLY A 422 14.97 15.20 -3.50
C GLY A 422 13.63 15.94 -3.44
N ASP A 423 13.69 17.21 -2.98
CA ASP A 423 12.54 18.11 -2.90
C ASP A 423 11.95 18.43 -4.28
N GLY A 424 10.66 18.21 -4.46
CA GLY A 424 9.92 18.55 -5.69
C GLY A 424 9.74 17.38 -6.67
N ASP A 425 10.30 16.20 -6.34
CA ASP A 425 10.22 14.98 -7.14
C ASP A 425 9.06 14.06 -6.72
N ALA A 426 7.86 14.64 -6.59
CA ALA A 426 6.61 13.90 -6.35
C ALA A 426 6.10 13.28 -7.65
N ALA A 427 6.57 12.08 -7.99
CA ALA A 427 6.30 11.49 -9.30
C ALA A 427 6.08 9.98 -9.29
N ALA A 428 5.74 9.41 -10.44
CA ALA A 428 5.56 7.97 -10.57
C ALA A 428 6.88 7.24 -10.28
N SER A 429 6.79 6.05 -9.70
CA SER A 429 7.97 5.27 -9.31
C SER A 429 7.80 3.77 -9.52
N SER A 430 8.94 3.07 -9.57
CA SER A 430 9.06 1.62 -9.57
C SER A 430 10.05 1.20 -8.50
N LEU A 431 9.80 0.05 -7.88
CA LEU A 431 10.68 -0.57 -6.89
C LEU A 431 11.09 -1.95 -7.37
N LEU A 432 12.33 -2.33 -7.06
CA LEU A 432 12.84 -3.69 -7.25
C LEU A 432 13.66 -4.08 -6.04
N TYR A 433 13.33 -5.23 -5.46
CA TYR A 433 14.15 -5.87 -4.44
C TYR A 433 14.77 -7.13 -5.02
N LYS A 434 16.10 -7.18 -4.98
CA LYS A 434 16.90 -8.33 -5.39
C LYS A 434 17.34 -9.08 -4.15
N SER A 435 16.94 -10.35 -4.02
CA SER A 435 17.34 -11.21 -2.91
C SER A 435 18.76 -11.76 -3.08
N ALA A 436 19.42 -12.08 -1.96
CA ALA A 436 20.70 -12.79 -1.96
C ALA A 436 20.55 -14.11 -2.74
N GLY A 437 21.43 -14.33 -3.73
CA GLY A 437 21.39 -15.49 -4.62
C GLY A 437 20.65 -15.29 -5.96
N SER A 438 19.99 -14.15 -6.20
CA SER A 438 19.30 -13.85 -7.47
C SER A 438 20.22 -13.38 -8.62
N GLY A 439 21.54 -13.53 -8.53
CA GLY A 439 22.45 -13.17 -9.63
C GLY A 439 23.93 -13.23 -9.26
N ASN A 440 24.80 -12.76 -10.18
CA ASN A 440 26.26 -12.99 -10.14
C ASN A 440 27.00 -12.44 -8.90
N ASN A 441 26.44 -11.45 -8.19
CA ASN A 441 27.12 -10.75 -7.09
C ASN A 441 26.66 -11.17 -5.68
N GLY A 442 25.66 -12.04 -5.55
CA GLY A 442 25.21 -12.62 -4.26
C GLY A 442 24.67 -11.67 -3.19
N LYS A 443 24.67 -10.34 -3.43
CA LYS A 443 24.22 -9.31 -2.47
C LYS A 443 22.76 -8.93 -2.68
N GLU A 444 22.09 -8.61 -1.58
CA GLU A 444 20.76 -8.03 -1.61
C GLU A 444 20.82 -6.56 -1.99
N GLU A 445 19.90 -6.11 -2.84
CA GLU A 445 19.80 -4.72 -3.26
C GLU A 445 18.33 -4.28 -3.31
N LEU A 446 18.06 -3.06 -2.86
CA LEU A 446 16.77 -2.39 -3.05
C LEU A 446 17.00 -1.19 -3.96
N ILE A 447 16.26 -1.11 -5.05
CA ILE A 447 16.42 -0.08 -6.08
C ILE A 447 15.08 0.61 -6.31
N ALA A 448 15.10 1.94 -6.39
CA ALA A 448 13.98 2.74 -6.85
C ALA A 448 14.33 3.43 -8.17
N LEU A 449 13.34 3.53 -9.05
CA LEU A 449 13.37 4.32 -10.28
C LEU A 449 12.20 5.28 -10.25
N TYR A 450 12.43 6.57 -10.38
CA TYR A 450 11.36 7.58 -10.32
C TYR A 450 11.53 8.66 -11.37
N GLU A 451 10.40 9.24 -11.77
CA GLU A 451 10.35 10.42 -12.64
C GLU A 451 10.84 11.66 -11.87
N LYS A 452 11.66 12.47 -12.50
CA LYS A 452 12.20 13.71 -11.91
C LYS A 452 11.79 14.90 -12.75
N LYS A 453 11.29 15.95 -12.13
CA LYS A 453 11.01 17.20 -12.85
C LYS A 453 12.33 17.91 -13.14
N LYS A 454 12.53 18.38 -14.38
CA LYS A 454 13.63 19.30 -14.65
C LYS A 454 13.30 20.68 -14.06
N GLY A 455 14.26 21.31 -13.40
CA GLY A 455 14.09 22.64 -12.81
C GLY A 455 13.89 23.73 -13.87
N GLY A 456 13.35 24.88 -13.48
CA GLY A 456 13.29 26.08 -14.35
C GLY A 456 12.02 26.30 -15.17
N GLY A 457 10.91 25.61 -14.85
CA GLY A 457 9.63 25.80 -15.55
C GLY A 457 9.51 24.99 -16.85
N GLU A 458 10.48 24.16 -17.17
CA GLU A 458 10.39 23.20 -18.27
C GLU A 458 9.41 22.06 -17.95
N SER A 459 8.62 21.64 -18.94
CA SER A 459 7.70 20.50 -18.84
C SER A 459 8.39 19.14 -19.01
N SER A 460 9.72 19.11 -19.24
CA SER A 460 10.44 17.86 -19.50
C SER A 460 10.70 17.08 -18.21
N LEU A 461 10.46 15.78 -18.25
CA LEU A 461 10.75 14.85 -17.15
C LEU A 461 12.00 14.04 -17.44
N GLY A 462 12.94 14.05 -16.49
CA GLY A 462 14.03 13.09 -16.42
C GLY A 462 13.63 11.85 -15.63
N MET A 463 14.58 10.93 -15.47
CA MET A 463 14.36 9.72 -14.68
C MET A 463 15.61 9.39 -13.87
N VAL A 464 15.42 9.09 -12.58
CA VAL A 464 16.52 8.85 -11.64
C VAL A 464 16.39 7.45 -11.06
N SER A 465 17.50 6.72 -11.09
CA SER A 465 17.67 5.45 -10.42
C SER A 465 18.47 5.64 -9.13
N VAL A 466 18.04 5.01 -8.04
CA VAL A 466 18.67 5.13 -6.71
C VAL A 466 18.80 3.76 -6.04
N ARG A 467 20.00 3.47 -5.54
CA ARG A 467 20.27 2.36 -4.62
C ARG A 467 19.90 2.74 -3.21
N LEU A 468 18.91 2.05 -2.65
CA LEU A 468 18.34 2.33 -1.33
C LEU A 468 19.08 1.58 -0.21
N THR A 469 20.42 1.63 -0.21
CA THR A 469 21.25 0.89 0.75
C THR A 469 20.97 1.32 2.19
N ALA A 470 20.92 2.64 2.45
CA ALA A 470 20.65 3.20 3.77
C ALA A 470 19.21 2.87 4.24
N GLN A 471 18.23 2.99 3.34
CA GLN A 471 16.84 2.69 3.63
C GLN A 471 16.63 1.19 3.86
N LEU A 472 17.27 0.32 3.08
CA LEU A 472 17.23 -1.14 3.29
C LEU A 472 17.82 -1.52 4.66
N LYS A 473 18.91 -0.86 5.08
CA LYS A 473 19.46 -1.05 6.44
C LYS A 473 18.43 -0.64 7.52
N ARG A 474 17.77 0.50 7.38
CA ARG A 474 16.70 0.94 8.29
C ARG A 474 15.53 -0.04 8.31
N VAL A 475 15.13 -0.58 7.15
CA VAL A 475 14.10 -1.64 7.07
C VAL A 475 14.50 -2.83 7.97
N ARG A 476 15.75 -3.30 7.92
CA ARG A 476 16.23 -4.39 8.78
C ARG A 476 16.17 -4.03 10.27
N GLU A 477 16.53 -2.80 10.64
CA GLU A 477 16.47 -2.30 12.03
C GLU A 477 15.03 -2.26 12.56
N VAL A 478 14.08 -1.81 11.72
CA VAL A 478 12.65 -1.80 12.04
C VAL A 478 12.12 -3.23 12.22
N LEU A 479 12.45 -4.15 11.30
CA LEU A 479 12.04 -5.56 11.40
C LEU A 479 12.59 -6.23 12.68
N ALA A 480 13.84 -5.95 13.04
CA ALA A 480 14.42 -6.43 14.29
C ALA A 480 13.71 -5.85 15.52
N THR A 481 13.27 -4.59 15.46
CA THR A 481 12.50 -3.96 16.53
C THR A 481 11.13 -4.59 16.68
N TRP A 482 10.38 -4.76 15.58
CA TRP A 482 9.09 -5.43 15.58
C TRP A 482 9.17 -6.83 16.19
N LYS A 483 10.19 -7.62 15.82
CA LYS A 483 10.42 -8.96 16.41
C LYS A 483 10.61 -8.89 17.93
N LYS A 484 11.48 -8.00 18.41
CA LYS A 484 11.70 -7.83 19.87
C LYS A 484 10.43 -7.41 20.60
N VAL A 485 9.58 -6.61 19.96
CA VAL A 485 8.29 -6.21 20.54
C VAL A 485 7.34 -7.39 20.57
N ASP A 486 7.21 -8.13 19.46
CA ASP A 486 6.40 -9.36 19.37
C ASP A 486 6.81 -10.40 20.43
N GLU A 487 8.10 -10.59 20.67
CA GLU A 487 8.62 -11.49 21.71
C GLU A 487 8.25 -11.02 23.13
N ARG A 488 8.24 -9.71 23.39
CA ARG A 488 7.80 -9.16 24.69
C ARG A 488 6.29 -9.32 24.86
N VAL A 489 5.52 -8.98 23.84
CA VAL A 489 4.05 -9.13 23.86
C VAL A 489 3.69 -10.61 24.00
N SER A 490 4.42 -11.53 23.38
CA SER A 490 4.18 -12.97 23.53
C SER A 490 4.39 -13.47 24.96
N LYS A 491 5.22 -12.80 25.77
CA LYS A 491 5.39 -13.08 27.20
C LYS A 491 4.18 -12.66 28.04
N LEU A 492 3.24 -11.88 27.50
CA LEU A 492 1.95 -11.63 28.12
C LEU A 492 1.07 -12.87 28.19
N CYS A 493 1.37 -13.96 27.50
CA CYS A 493 0.57 -15.19 27.62
C CYS A 493 1.46 -16.38 27.26
N PRO A 494 2.37 -16.76 28.17
CA PRO A 494 3.30 -17.84 27.90
C PRO A 494 2.52 -19.14 27.69
N SER A 495 2.83 -19.86 26.61
CA SER A 495 2.14 -21.12 26.24
C SER A 495 2.31 -22.25 27.26
N LYS A 496 3.10 -22.05 28.32
CA LYS A 496 3.34 -23.01 29.41
C LYS A 496 3.29 -22.28 30.74
N SER A 497 2.19 -22.37 31.47
CA SER A 497 2.14 -22.03 32.90
C SER A 497 2.49 -23.30 33.70
N PRO A 498 3.59 -23.34 34.47
CA PRO A 498 3.88 -24.46 35.35
C PRO A 498 3.22 -24.23 36.72
N ALA A 499 1.93 -24.57 36.89
CA ALA A 499 1.34 -25.00 38.17
C ALA A 499 -0.20 -25.14 38.12
N LYS A 500 -0.65 -26.36 38.45
CA LYS A 500 -1.88 -26.75 39.17
C LYS A 500 -3.04 -25.74 39.24
N ASN A 501 -3.89 -25.71 38.21
CA ASN A 501 -5.35 -25.64 38.36
C ASN A 501 -6.03 -26.10 37.05
N PRO A 502 -6.87 -27.16 37.06
CA PRO A 502 -7.28 -27.85 35.84
C PRO A 502 -8.44 -27.20 35.07
N SER A 503 -8.74 -25.91 35.23
CA SER A 503 -9.92 -25.31 34.55
C SER A 503 -9.62 -24.36 33.38
N THR A 504 -8.39 -23.86 33.19
CA THR A 504 -8.09 -22.84 32.15
C THR A 504 -6.70 -22.96 31.49
N GLY A 505 -5.96 -24.03 31.78
CA GLY A 505 -4.52 -24.18 31.45
C GLY A 505 -4.11 -24.23 29.97
N ASN A 506 -5.04 -24.15 29.01
CA ASN A 506 -4.75 -24.24 27.56
C ASN A 506 -5.07 -22.96 26.77
N ALA A 507 -5.52 -21.88 27.42
CA ALA A 507 -6.04 -20.71 26.71
C ALA A 507 -4.94 -19.89 25.97
N CYS A 508 -3.73 -19.79 26.53
CA CYS A 508 -2.62 -19.03 25.92
C CYS A 508 -2.04 -19.66 24.65
N SER A 509 -2.06 -20.99 24.53
CA SER A 509 -1.57 -21.66 23.31
C SER A 509 -2.53 -21.52 22.12
N ALA A 510 -3.80 -21.20 22.37
CA ALA A 510 -4.82 -21.05 21.34
C ALA A 510 -4.96 -19.61 20.82
N VAL A 511 -4.59 -18.60 21.62
CA VAL A 511 -4.76 -17.18 21.30
C VAL A 511 -3.42 -16.56 20.87
N LYS A 512 -3.32 -16.15 19.61
CA LYS A 512 -2.16 -15.42 19.10
C LYS A 512 -2.32 -13.92 19.42
N ILE A 513 -1.79 -13.49 20.56
CA ILE A 513 -1.94 -12.11 21.06
C ILE A 513 -1.31 -11.06 20.14
N THR A 514 -0.29 -11.41 19.37
CA THR A 514 0.31 -10.47 18.40
C THR A 514 -0.52 -10.33 17.13
N ASP A 515 -1.55 -11.16 16.93
CA ASP A 515 -2.37 -11.10 15.72
C ASP A 515 -3.25 -9.86 15.72
N GLY A 516 -3.04 -9.00 14.73
CA GLY A 516 -3.73 -7.72 14.59
C GLY A 516 -3.31 -6.65 15.60
N LEU A 517 -2.27 -6.87 16.42
CA LEU A 517 -1.71 -5.84 17.29
C LEU A 517 -0.90 -4.85 16.44
N VAL A 518 -1.30 -3.58 16.41
CA VAL A 518 -0.70 -2.55 15.55
C VAL A 518 0.20 -1.59 16.35
N GLY A 519 -0.19 -1.24 17.56
CA GLY A 519 0.51 -0.25 18.37
C GLY A 519 0.60 -0.69 19.82
N PHE A 520 1.69 -0.31 20.48
CA PHE A 520 1.93 -0.64 21.89
C PHE A 520 2.62 0.50 22.62
N LEU A 521 1.92 1.16 23.55
CA LEU A 521 2.48 2.18 24.43
C LEU A 521 2.85 1.57 25.79
N SER A 522 4.14 1.59 26.13
CA SER A 522 4.67 1.00 27.36
C SER A 522 5.66 1.94 28.07
N GLY A 523 6.86 1.48 28.45
CA GLY A 523 7.80 2.27 29.26
C GLY A 523 8.53 3.41 28.53
N ASN A 524 8.34 3.58 27.22
CA ASN A 524 9.07 4.57 26.42
C ASN A 524 8.42 5.96 26.40
N PHE A 525 8.37 6.59 27.58
CA PHE A 525 7.89 7.97 27.73
C PHE A 525 9.05 8.95 27.96
N SER A 526 9.07 10.06 27.20
CA SER A 526 10.02 11.17 27.38
C SER A 526 9.45 12.51 26.92
N GLY A 527 9.65 13.57 27.71
CA GLY A 527 9.08 14.88 27.42
C GLY A 527 7.55 14.83 27.49
N ASN A 528 6.88 15.09 26.37
CA ASN A 528 5.44 14.91 26.19
C ASN A 528 5.11 13.78 25.20
N THR A 529 6.10 12.98 24.78
CA THR A 529 5.92 11.92 23.79
C THR A 529 5.92 10.56 24.49
N TRP A 530 4.82 9.83 24.33
CA TRP A 530 4.73 8.42 24.69
C TRP A 530 4.91 7.59 23.42
N ARG A 531 6.10 7.02 23.26
CA ARG A 531 6.51 6.39 22.00
C ARG A 531 5.88 5.02 21.81
N ASP A 532 5.46 4.76 20.58
CA ASP A 532 5.01 3.45 20.16
C ASP A 532 6.20 2.49 20.01
N GLU A 533 6.11 1.36 20.71
CA GLU A 533 7.15 0.35 20.73
C GLU A 533 7.33 -0.32 19.35
N TYR A 534 6.29 -0.32 18.50
CA TYR A 534 6.37 -0.77 17.10
C TYR A 534 6.85 0.31 16.12
N LEU A 535 7.25 1.49 16.60
CA LEU A 535 7.71 2.62 15.77
C LEU A 535 6.64 3.19 14.83
N GLY A 536 5.37 2.87 15.06
CA GLY A 536 4.24 3.37 14.28
C GLY A 536 3.96 4.83 14.61
N VAL A 537 2.91 5.05 15.41
CA VAL A 537 2.43 6.40 15.70
C VAL A 537 2.61 6.67 17.18
N ASP A 538 3.29 7.75 17.56
CA ASP A 538 3.46 8.13 18.96
C ASP A 538 2.21 8.82 19.52
N ALA A 539 1.97 8.67 20.83
CA ALA A 539 0.97 9.45 21.54
C ALA A 539 1.57 10.73 22.13
N THR A 540 0.80 11.82 22.12
CA THR A 540 1.19 13.11 22.69
C THR A 540 0.46 13.36 24.00
N VAL A 541 1.21 13.59 25.07
CA VAL A 541 0.67 13.99 26.36
C VAL A 541 0.29 15.47 26.35
N LYS A 542 -0.95 15.75 26.74
CA LYS A 542 -1.53 17.07 26.93
C LYS A 542 -1.71 17.35 28.42
N LYS A 543 -1.80 18.63 28.76
CA LYS A 543 -1.99 19.11 30.14
C LYS A 543 -3.22 19.99 30.20
N GLY A 544 -4.00 19.88 31.27
CA GLY A 544 -5.12 20.75 31.57
C GLY A 544 -4.66 22.16 31.91
N THR A 545 -5.52 23.14 31.62
CA THR A 545 -5.25 24.57 31.79
C THR A 545 -5.96 25.20 33.00
N ASN A 546 -6.65 24.38 33.80
CA ASN A 546 -7.61 24.84 34.81
C ASN A 546 -6.98 25.22 36.17
N GLY A 547 -5.72 25.66 36.18
CA GLY A 547 -5.04 26.24 37.35
C GLY A 547 -4.62 25.26 38.46
N VAL A 548 -4.76 23.94 38.25
CA VAL A 548 -4.26 22.88 39.15
C VAL A 548 -2.88 22.41 38.68
N ALA A 549 -2.05 21.88 39.58
CA ALA A 549 -0.77 21.27 39.20
C ALA A 549 -1.01 20.12 38.20
N THR A 550 -0.57 20.30 36.96
CA THR A 550 -0.74 19.34 35.86
C THR A 550 0.60 18.76 35.42
N GLY A 551 0.64 17.44 35.19
CA GLY A 551 1.85 16.75 34.84
C GLY A 551 1.63 15.29 34.45
N ALA A 552 2.61 14.76 33.74
CA ALA A 552 2.73 13.35 33.48
C ALA A 552 4.13 12.89 33.92
N ALA A 553 4.18 11.79 34.64
CA ALA A 553 5.41 11.19 35.13
C ALA A 553 5.54 9.77 34.57
N LYS A 554 6.79 9.35 34.35
CA LYS A 554 7.07 7.98 33.95
C LYS A 554 6.61 7.02 35.05
N ALA A 555 5.91 5.96 34.66
CA ALA A 555 5.57 4.83 35.50
C ALA A 555 6.20 3.55 34.93
N ASP A 556 6.22 2.48 35.72
CA ASP A 556 6.68 1.19 35.22
C ASP A 556 5.75 0.71 34.11
N ASN A 557 6.30 0.55 32.90
CA ASN A 557 5.58 0.20 31.69
C ASN A 557 4.44 1.15 31.30
N GLY A 558 4.51 2.43 31.68
CA GLY A 558 3.53 3.42 31.26
C GLY A 558 3.74 4.82 31.82
N VAL A 559 2.62 5.52 32.03
CA VAL A 559 2.60 6.93 32.41
C VAL A 559 1.57 7.16 33.52
N LYS A 560 1.98 7.93 34.53
CA LYS A 560 1.08 8.46 35.56
C LYS A 560 0.69 9.89 35.19
N PHE A 561 -0.60 10.12 35.09
CA PHE A 561 -1.23 11.39 34.76
C PHE A 561 -1.80 12.06 36.02
N GLN A 562 -1.63 13.37 36.12
CA GLN A 562 -2.30 14.23 37.09
C GLN A 562 -2.66 15.52 36.35
N GLY A 563 -3.95 15.84 36.14
CA GLY A 563 -4.26 17.02 35.33
C GLY A 563 -3.85 16.88 33.86
N ALA A 564 -3.62 15.66 33.37
CA ALA A 564 -3.00 15.40 32.07
C ALA A 564 -3.62 14.15 31.43
N TRP A 565 -3.44 14.00 30.12
CA TRP A 565 -3.90 12.82 29.38
C TRP A 565 -3.02 12.62 28.14
N ALA A 566 -3.08 11.45 27.52
CA ALA A 566 -2.44 11.20 26.24
C ALA A 566 -3.48 11.19 25.10
N GLU A 567 -3.14 11.85 23.99
CA GLU A 567 -3.85 11.73 22.72
C GLU A 567 -3.03 10.86 21.77
N TRP A 568 -3.61 9.75 21.31
CA TRP A 568 -3.01 8.85 20.32
C TRP A 568 -3.70 9.04 18.96
N PRO A 569 -3.08 9.72 17.99
CA PRO A 569 -3.81 10.26 16.85
C PRO A 569 -4.26 9.18 15.85
N VAL A 570 -5.42 9.41 15.24
CA VAL A 570 -6.00 8.61 14.14
C VAL A 570 -6.18 9.51 12.91
N GLY A 571 -7.29 10.25 12.84
CA GLY A 571 -7.50 11.26 11.79
C GLY A 571 -6.59 12.48 11.92
N ARG A 572 -6.13 12.80 13.13
CA ARG A 572 -5.19 13.90 13.40
C ARG A 572 -3.76 13.65 12.89
N GLN A 573 -3.47 12.46 12.33
CA GLN A 573 -2.18 12.19 11.67
C GLN A 573 -2.00 13.00 10.37
N GLY A 574 -3.08 13.58 9.81
CA GLY A 574 -3.00 14.47 8.66
C GLY A 574 -3.16 13.73 7.33
N GLU A 575 -2.20 13.91 6.41
CA GLU A 575 -2.22 13.34 5.05
C GLU A 575 -2.19 11.82 5.08
N ASN A 576 -1.26 11.22 5.84
CA ASN A 576 -1.15 9.78 5.98
C ASN A 576 -1.72 9.35 7.34
N GLN A 577 -2.69 8.45 7.32
CA GLN A 577 -3.43 7.98 8.50
C GLN A 577 -3.24 6.48 8.70
N LEU A 578 -2.14 6.11 9.35
CA LEU A 578 -1.75 4.71 9.59
C LEU A 578 -2.82 3.95 10.39
N TYR A 579 -3.56 4.66 11.24
CA TYR A 579 -4.63 4.07 12.06
C TYR A 579 -6.03 4.24 11.47
N HIS A 580 -6.15 4.51 10.16
CA HIS A 580 -7.44 4.67 9.49
C HIS A 580 -8.38 3.46 9.70
N PHE A 581 -7.83 2.26 9.91
CA PHE A 581 -8.58 1.04 10.24
C PHE A 581 -9.54 1.21 11.44
N ALA A 582 -9.20 2.09 12.40
CA ALA A 582 -9.98 2.30 13.60
C ALA A 582 -11.38 2.87 13.31
N ASN A 583 -11.61 3.44 12.13
CA ASN A 583 -12.95 3.85 11.71
C ASN A 583 -13.90 2.66 11.48
N HIS A 584 -13.35 1.46 11.28
CA HIS A 584 -14.10 0.25 10.97
C HIS A 584 -14.04 -0.76 12.11
N ASN A 585 -12.84 -1.12 12.56
CA ASN A 585 -12.64 -2.13 13.58
C ASN A 585 -11.44 -1.75 14.44
N PHE A 586 -11.58 -1.83 15.76
CA PHE A 586 -10.41 -1.80 16.65
C PHE A 586 -10.71 -2.44 18.00
N THR A 587 -9.64 -2.77 18.72
CA THR A 587 -9.67 -2.99 20.16
C THR A 587 -8.58 -2.16 20.80
N LEU A 588 -8.93 -1.34 21.78
CA LEU A 588 -7.98 -0.59 22.60
C LEU A 588 -8.02 -1.16 24.01
N VAL A 589 -6.89 -1.66 24.50
CA VAL A 589 -6.74 -2.25 25.83
C VAL A 589 -5.74 -1.43 26.63
N ALA A 590 -5.99 -1.22 27.91
CA ALA A 590 -5.03 -0.61 28.83
C ALA A 590 -5.15 -1.24 30.22
N THR A 591 -4.04 -1.24 30.95
CA THR A 591 -4.04 -1.51 32.38
C THR A 591 -4.04 -0.17 33.12
N VAL A 592 -4.98 0.05 34.03
CA VAL A 592 -5.22 1.35 34.67
C VAL A 592 -5.33 1.23 36.17
N SER A 593 -4.75 2.18 36.89
CA SER A 593 -4.92 2.35 38.34
C SER A 593 -5.30 3.80 38.65
N VAL A 594 -6.40 3.98 39.37
CA VAL A 594 -6.92 5.29 39.80
C VAL A 594 -6.54 5.51 41.25
N HIS A 595 -5.78 6.57 41.58
CA HIS A 595 -5.11 6.74 42.89
C HIS A 595 -5.89 7.58 43.91
N GLY A 596 -7.22 7.65 43.78
CA GLY A 596 -8.09 8.39 44.69
C GLY A 596 -9.55 8.38 44.25
N GLU A 597 -10.42 8.96 45.05
CA GLU A 597 -11.86 9.03 44.77
C GLU A 597 -12.21 10.32 44.01
N PRO A 598 -12.99 10.23 42.92
CA PRO A 598 -13.58 11.39 42.28
C PRO A 598 -14.38 12.21 43.30
N LYS A 599 -14.17 13.52 43.33
CA LYS A 599 -14.89 14.42 44.26
C LYS A 599 -16.21 14.95 43.71
N GLY A 600 -16.38 14.91 42.38
CA GLY A 600 -17.55 15.42 41.68
C GLY A 600 -18.59 14.34 41.38
N ASP A 601 -19.81 14.78 41.07
CA ASP A 601 -20.91 13.91 40.61
C ASP A 601 -20.79 13.55 39.12
N THR A 602 -19.88 14.22 38.40
CA THR A 602 -19.64 13.98 36.98
C THR A 602 -18.68 12.80 36.81
N PRO A 603 -19.05 11.76 36.04
CA PRO A 603 -18.14 10.67 35.72
C PRO A 603 -16.85 11.16 35.05
N ILE A 604 -15.71 10.62 35.47
CA ILE A 604 -14.40 10.96 34.91
C ILE A 604 -14.13 10.02 33.71
N ALA A 605 -13.90 10.60 32.54
CA ALA A 605 -13.50 9.87 31.35
C ALA A 605 -12.09 9.28 31.53
N LEU A 606 -11.91 7.99 31.22
CA LEU A 606 -10.64 7.30 31.41
C LEU A 606 -9.96 6.95 30.09
N MET A 607 -10.72 6.39 29.14
CA MET A 607 -10.19 5.94 27.87
C MET A 607 -11.30 5.94 26.81
N GLY A 608 -11.00 6.38 25.58
CA GLY A 608 -12.01 6.42 24.54
C GLY A 608 -11.50 6.86 23.17
N ALA A 609 -12.41 6.89 22.21
CA ALA A 609 -12.20 7.34 20.85
C ALA A 609 -13.01 8.61 20.59
N THR A 610 -12.33 9.68 20.23
CA THR A 610 -12.93 10.99 19.93
C THR A 610 -13.17 11.12 18.43
N MET A 611 -14.33 11.63 18.04
CA MET A 611 -14.66 11.92 16.64
C MET A 611 -13.89 13.14 16.12
N ASN A 612 -13.74 13.23 14.81
CA ASN A 612 -13.27 14.44 14.14
C ASN A 612 -14.45 15.34 13.73
N ASP A 613 -15.39 15.55 14.65
CA ASP A 613 -16.35 16.64 14.54
C ASP A 613 -15.81 17.81 15.36
N GLY A 614 -16.01 19.06 14.92
CA GLY A 614 -15.48 20.23 15.66
C GLY A 614 -15.97 20.38 17.11
N LYS A 615 -16.78 19.44 17.60
CA LYS A 615 -17.28 19.32 18.97
C LYS A 615 -16.50 18.31 19.83
N ASN A 616 -15.55 17.55 19.24
CA ASN A 616 -14.80 16.48 19.88
C ASN A 616 -15.72 15.45 20.59
N THR A 617 -16.79 15.02 19.91
CA THR A 617 -17.75 14.07 20.46
C THR A 617 -17.06 12.72 20.72
N VAL A 618 -17.29 12.12 21.90
CA VAL A 618 -16.82 10.76 22.20
C VAL A 618 -17.68 9.74 21.45
N LEU A 619 -17.07 8.98 20.55
CA LEU A 619 -17.72 7.89 19.82
C LEU A 619 -18.00 6.73 20.77
N LEU A 620 -16.96 6.24 21.42
CA LEU A 620 -16.97 5.12 22.34
C LEU A 620 -15.94 5.39 23.43
N GLY A 621 -16.31 5.21 24.69
CA GLY A 621 -15.38 5.42 25.80
C GLY A 621 -15.81 4.70 27.06
N LEU A 622 -14.92 4.73 28.05
CA LEU A 622 -15.11 4.21 29.38
C LEU A 622 -14.85 5.34 30.39
N SER A 623 -15.76 5.51 31.33
CA SER A 623 -15.67 6.44 32.45
C SER A 623 -15.94 5.72 33.77
N TYR A 624 -15.63 6.39 34.88
CA TYR A 624 -15.96 5.92 36.23
C TYR A 624 -16.49 7.07 37.08
N ASP A 625 -17.35 6.77 38.03
CA ASP A 625 -17.91 7.75 38.97
C ASP A 625 -17.32 7.63 40.38
N LYS A 626 -17.73 8.54 41.27
CA LYS A 626 -17.34 8.54 42.69
C LYS A 626 -17.81 7.32 43.48
N GLU A 627 -18.77 6.56 42.96
CA GLU A 627 -19.28 5.33 43.57
C GLU A 627 -18.53 4.08 43.07
N GLY A 628 -17.47 4.27 42.26
CA GLY A 628 -16.68 3.17 41.70
C GLY A 628 -17.40 2.39 40.60
N LYS A 629 -18.44 2.98 39.99
CA LYS A 629 -19.17 2.35 38.88
C LYS A 629 -18.50 2.68 37.56
N TRP A 630 -18.27 1.64 36.77
CA TRP A 630 -17.79 1.77 35.40
C TRP A 630 -18.95 2.05 34.47
N GLN A 631 -18.77 3.00 33.57
CA GLN A 631 -19.80 3.45 32.66
C GLN A 631 -19.29 3.48 31.22
N VAL A 632 -20.12 2.99 30.29
CA VAL A 632 -19.83 3.08 28.86
C VAL A 632 -20.40 4.36 28.27
N LEU A 633 -19.53 5.13 27.63
CA LEU A 633 -19.86 6.28 26.81
C LEU A 633 -20.16 5.83 25.38
N CYS A 634 -21.35 6.15 24.91
CA CYS A 634 -21.97 5.63 23.70
C CYS A 634 -22.50 6.78 22.85
N GLY A 635 -21.76 7.19 21.82
CA GLY A 635 -22.14 8.32 20.97
C GLY A 635 -22.42 9.60 21.77
N GLY A 636 -21.58 9.88 22.76
CA GLY A 636 -21.71 11.02 23.67
C GLY A 636 -22.73 10.87 24.79
N LYS A 637 -23.38 9.70 24.95
CA LYS A 637 -24.33 9.43 26.04
C LYS A 637 -23.83 8.32 26.94
N THR A 638 -23.98 8.49 28.25
CA THR A 638 -23.82 7.40 29.22
C THR A 638 -25.00 6.46 29.09
N THR A 639 -24.75 5.15 28.99
CA THR A 639 -25.83 4.19 28.69
C THR A 639 -25.96 3.04 29.68
N LYS A 640 -24.85 2.54 30.23
CA LYS A 640 -24.82 1.29 31.02
C LYS A 640 -23.76 1.36 32.08
N GLU A 641 -24.06 0.75 33.23
CA GLU A 641 -23.18 0.71 34.39
C GLU A 641 -22.77 -0.73 34.71
N LEU A 642 -21.53 -0.91 35.14
CA LEU A 642 -21.07 -2.11 35.83
C LEU A 642 -20.60 -1.67 37.22
N ARG A 643 -21.28 -2.16 38.26
CA ARG A 643 -20.79 -2.00 39.63
C ARG A 643 -19.55 -2.87 39.79
N SER A 644 -18.48 -2.28 40.28
CA SER A 644 -17.27 -3.00 40.68
C SER A 644 -16.97 -2.70 42.14
N ASN A 645 -16.32 -3.63 42.83
CA ASN A 645 -15.75 -3.40 44.15
C ASN A 645 -14.45 -2.61 43.98
N TRP A 646 -14.58 -1.39 43.45
CA TRP A 646 -13.44 -0.53 43.13
C TRP A 646 -12.85 0.05 44.41
N GLU A 647 -11.53 -0.06 44.55
CA GLU A 647 -10.74 0.56 45.61
C GLU A 647 -9.62 1.41 44.99
N PRO A 648 -9.33 2.61 45.50
CA PRO A 648 -8.21 3.43 45.04
C PRO A 648 -6.89 2.66 45.01
N GLY A 649 -6.15 2.82 43.91
CA GLY A 649 -4.87 2.14 43.64
C GLY A 649 -5.02 0.78 42.97
N THR A 650 -6.21 0.18 42.97
CA THR A 650 -6.45 -1.13 42.35
C THR A 650 -6.21 -1.07 40.85
N THR A 651 -5.51 -2.09 40.34
CA THR A 651 -5.20 -2.23 38.92
C THR A 651 -6.29 -2.99 38.19
N HIS A 652 -6.95 -2.32 37.25
CA HIS A 652 -7.97 -2.89 36.38
C HIS A 652 -7.43 -3.03 34.96
N GLN A 653 -7.81 -4.10 34.26
CA GLN A 653 -7.70 -4.11 32.81
C GLN A 653 -8.97 -3.51 32.23
N VAL A 654 -8.83 -2.52 31.35
CA VAL A 654 -9.94 -1.94 30.61
C VAL A 654 -9.76 -2.16 29.12
N ALA A 655 -10.86 -2.38 28.41
CA ALA A 655 -10.85 -2.45 26.97
C ALA A 655 -12.08 -1.79 26.35
N ILE A 656 -11.92 -1.21 25.17
CA ILE A 656 -13.02 -0.79 24.31
C ILE A 656 -12.86 -1.45 22.93
N VAL A 657 -13.96 -1.90 22.36
CA VAL A 657 -14.01 -2.65 21.10
C VAL A 657 -15.01 -1.97 20.17
N LEU A 658 -14.57 -1.65 18.95
CA LEU A 658 -15.44 -1.25 17.86
C LEU A 658 -15.47 -2.37 16.81
N ARG A 659 -16.68 -2.77 16.43
CA ARG A 659 -16.94 -3.78 15.41
C ARG A 659 -17.82 -3.19 14.30
N ASN A 660 -17.39 -3.39 13.06
CA ASN A 660 -18.10 -3.00 11.83
C ASN A 660 -18.50 -1.52 11.78
N GLY A 661 -17.76 -0.64 12.45
CA GLY A 661 -17.98 0.80 12.54
C GLY A 661 -19.24 1.21 13.32
N LYS A 662 -20.03 0.25 13.81
CA LYS A 662 -21.39 0.48 14.32
C LYS A 662 -21.68 -0.17 15.66
N GLN A 663 -20.84 -1.08 16.13
CA GLN A 663 -21.06 -1.80 17.39
C GLN A 663 -19.91 -1.53 18.35
N GLY A 664 -20.20 -0.82 19.44
CA GLY A 664 -19.25 -0.54 20.51
C GLY A 664 -19.47 -1.44 21.72
N SER A 665 -18.40 -1.85 22.40
CA SER A 665 -18.47 -2.49 23.72
C SER A 665 -17.28 -2.11 24.58
N ALA A 666 -17.45 -2.17 25.89
CA ALA A 666 -16.37 -1.95 26.85
C ALA A 666 -16.29 -3.10 27.85
N TYR A 667 -15.10 -3.30 28.39
CA TYR A 667 -14.79 -4.38 29.32
C TYR A 667 -13.94 -3.85 30.47
N VAL A 668 -14.18 -4.41 31.66
CA VAL A 668 -13.39 -4.18 32.88
C VAL A 668 -13.08 -5.54 33.48
N ASP A 669 -11.80 -5.82 33.70
CA ASP A 669 -11.29 -7.09 34.22
C ASP A 669 -11.87 -8.33 33.49
N GLY A 670 -11.92 -8.25 32.17
CA GLY A 670 -12.43 -9.33 31.31
C GLY A 670 -13.96 -9.50 31.32
N GLN A 671 -14.69 -8.68 32.08
CA GLN A 671 -16.15 -8.65 32.12
C GLN A 671 -16.69 -7.50 31.28
N ARG A 672 -17.78 -7.75 30.56
CA ARG A 672 -18.42 -6.73 29.74
C ARG A 672 -19.18 -5.73 30.60
N VAL A 673 -19.07 -4.44 30.29
CA VAL A 673 -19.83 -3.38 30.95
C VAL A 673 -21.21 -3.27 30.30
N GLY A 674 -22.22 -3.87 30.93
CA GLY A 674 -23.61 -3.94 30.46
C GLY A 674 -23.87 -5.05 29.43
N ASP A 675 -25.15 -5.40 29.26
CA ASP A 675 -25.55 -6.66 28.60
C ASP A 675 -25.49 -6.62 27.06
N ALA A 676 -25.70 -5.46 26.44
CA ALA A 676 -25.78 -5.34 24.98
C ALA A 676 -24.76 -4.36 24.39
N SER A 677 -24.35 -4.57 23.13
CA SER A 677 -23.47 -3.63 22.41
C SER A 677 -24.14 -2.28 22.20
N CYS A 678 -23.32 -1.24 22.15
CA CYS A 678 -23.66 0.10 21.77
C CYS A 678 -23.88 0.22 20.26
N GLU A 679 -25.03 0.74 19.82
CA GLU A 679 -25.22 1.10 18.41
C GLU A 679 -24.67 2.51 18.16
N LEU A 680 -23.65 2.58 17.30
CA LEU A 680 -22.92 3.79 16.98
C LEU A 680 -23.27 4.26 15.57
N LYS A 681 -23.59 5.54 15.45
CA LYS A 681 -23.69 6.22 14.16
C LYS A 681 -22.32 6.77 13.80
N ASN A 682 -21.45 5.95 13.23
CA ASN A 682 -20.26 6.45 12.57
C ASN A 682 -20.65 6.86 11.14
N THR A 683 -20.65 8.16 10.86
CA THR A 683 -20.71 8.66 9.49
C THR A 683 -19.28 8.77 8.98
N ASP A 684 -18.94 7.97 7.96
CA ASP A 684 -17.61 7.88 7.34
C ASP A 684 -16.98 9.24 6.98
N SER A 685 -17.80 10.30 6.83
CA SER A 685 -17.35 11.64 6.50
C SER A 685 -16.56 12.36 7.60
N LYS A 686 -16.63 11.92 8.86
CA LYS A 686 -15.90 12.57 9.97
C LYS A 686 -14.83 11.66 10.58
N GLY A 687 -15.13 10.37 10.79
CA GLY A 687 -14.17 9.42 11.35
C GLY A 687 -13.65 9.78 12.75
N ILE A 688 -12.74 8.96 13.28
CA ILE A 688 -12.08 9.12 14.57
C ILE A 688 -10.89 10.08 14.43
N SER A 689 -10.80 11.07 15.32
CA SER A 689 -9.68 12.01 15.36
C SER A 689 -8.49 11.45 16.12
N HIS A 690 -8.70 10.89 17.31
CA HIS A 690 -7.69 10.30 18.19
C HIS A 690 -8.32 9.41 19.25
N PHE A 691 -7.51 8.54 19.86
CA PHE A 691 -7.82 7.94 21.14
C PHE A 691 -7.33 8.84 22.27
N TYR A 692 -8.06 8.86 23.38
CA TYR A 692 -7.61 9.50 24.61
C TYR A 692 -7.39 8.46 25.71
N ILE A 693 -6.36 8.67 26.53
CA ILE A 693 -5.94 7.77 27.62
C ILE A 693 -5.62 8.62 28.86
N GLY A 694 -6.21 8.26 29.99
CA GLY A 694 -6.07 8.96 31.27
C GLY A 694 -7.03 10.15 31.44
N GLY A 695 -7.69 10.60 30.39
CA GLY A 695 -8.64 11.72 30.41
C GLY A 695 -9.05 12.16 29.01
N ASP A 696 -10.19 12.85 28.87
CA ASP A 696 -10.73 13.35 27.59
C ASP A 696 -10.43 14.85 27.34
N GLY A 697 -9.67 15.48 28.24
CA GLY A 697 -9.32 16.90 28.21
C GLY A 697 -10.38 17.85 28.75
N GLY A 698 -11.66 17.44 28.84
CA GLY A 698 -12.74 18.26 29.38
C GLY A 698 -12.69 18.35 30.90
N SER A 699 -12.48 17.21 31.56
CA SER A 699 -12.40 17.12 33.02
C SER A 699 -10.97 17.28 33.57
N ALA A 700 -9.97 17.19 32.69
CA ALA A 700 -8.56 17.15 33.08
C ALA A 700 -8.07 18.50 33.64
N GLY A 701 -7.46 18.44 34.83
CA GLY A 701 -6.99 19.62 35.55
C GLY A 701 -8.07 20.34 36.37
N SER A 702 -9.28 19.78 36.46
CA SER A 702 -10.29 20.24 37.43
C SER A 702 -9.86 19.92 38.87
N LYS A 703 -10.50 20.54 39.87
CA LYS A 703 -10.30 20.22 41.30
C LYS A 703 -10.75 18.79 41.67
N GLU A 704 -11.47 18.14 40.76
CA GLU A 704 -12.03 16.80 40.89
C GLU A 704 -11.11 15.73 40.26
N ASP A 705 -10.01 16.15 39.62
CA ASP A 705 -9.13 15.27 38.86
C ASP A 705 -8.25 14.41 39.78
N VAL A 706 -8.31 13.09 39.55
CA VAL A 706 -7.65 12.06 40.34
C VAL A 706 -6.46 11.53 39.55
N PRO A 707 -5.29 11.30 40.20
CA PRO A 707 -4.16 10.72 39.49
C PRO A 707 -4.50 9.35 38.91
N VAL A 708 -4.19 9.14 37.63
CA VAL A 708 -4.39 7.87 36.93
C VAL A 708 -3.05 7.38 36.41
N THR A 709 -2.71 6.12 36.67
CA THR A 709 -1.62 5.44 35.96
C THR A 709 -2.19 4.56 34.87
N ALA A 710 -1.73 4.74 33.63
CA ALA A 710 -2.02 3.82 32.53
C ALA A 710 -0.73 3.11 32.10
N THR A 711 -0.79 1.79 31.96
CA THR A 711 0.31 0.95 31.51
C THR A 711 -0.17 -0.01 30.43
N ASN A 712 0.77 -0.47 29.61
CA ASN A 712 0.56 -1.51 28.61
C ASN A 712 -0.65 -1.25 27.68
N VAL A 713 -0.65 -0.10 27.02
CA VAL A 713 -1.75 0.26 26.12
C VAL A 713 -1.54 -0.43 24.77
N LEU A 714 -2.48 -1.30 24.39
CA LEU A 714 -2.43 -2.13 23.18
C LEU A 714 -3.54 -1.70 22.22
N LEU A 715 -3.19 -1.47 20.95
CA LEU A 715 -4.14 -1.13 19.89
C LEU A 715 -4.16 -2.23 18.83
N TYR A 716 -5.32 -2.84 18.63
CA TYR A 716 -5.56 -3.85 17.61
C TYR A 716 -6.39 -3.31 16.45
N ASN A 717 -6.12 -3.78 15.23
CA ASN A 717 -6.91 -3.48 14.03
C ASN A 717 -8.12 -4.40 13.81
N ARG A 718 -8.45 -5.22 14.82
CA ARG A 718 -9.56 -6.16 14.81
C ARG A 718 -10.32 -6.12 16.14
N PRO A 719 -11.61 -6.50 16.14
CA PRO A 719 -12.31 -6.70 17.38
C PRO A 719 -11.83 -7.99 18.04
N LEU A 720 -11.32 -7.90 19.27
CA LEU A 720 -11.03 -9.06 20.09
C LEU A 720 -12.35 -9.67 20.60
N ASP A 721 -12.39 -10.98 20.75
CA ASP A 721 -13.52 -11.65 21.39
C ASP A 721 -13.41 -11.67 22.92
N ASP A 722 -14.50 -12.06 23.60
CA ASP A 722 -14.56 -12.11 25.06
C ASP A 722 -13.49 -13.04 25.66
N ASN A 723 -13.11 -14.10 24.95
CA ASN A 723 -12.10 -15.04 25.41
C ASN A 723 -10.69 -14.43 25.32
N GLU A 724 -10.35 -13.79 24.20
CA GLU A 724 -9.09 -13.07 24.02
C GLU A 724 -8.93 -11.97 25.08
N ILE A 725 -10.00 -11.22 25.39
CA ILE A 725 -9.98 -10.19 26.42
C ILE A 725 -9.79 -10.81 27.83
N ARG A 726 -10.50 -11.89 28.17
CA ARG A 726 -10.28 -12.60 29.44
C ARG A 726 -8.85 -13.13 29.58
N VAL A 727 -8.29 -13.64 28.48
CA VAL A 727 -6.90 -14.13 28.44
C VAL A 727 -5.92 -12.99 28.69
N LEU A 728 -6.11 -11.82 28.06
CA LEU A 728 -5.31 -10.64 28.34
C LEU A 728 -5.43 -10.22 29.82
N ASN A 729 -6.64 -10.23 30.38
CA ASN A 729 -6.89 -9.85 31.77
C ASN A 729 -6.17 -10.76 32.77
N ALA A 730 -6.22 -12.07 32.54
CA ALA A 730 -5.56 -13.05 33.41
C ALA A 730 -4.04 -12.84 33.52
N ASN A 731 -3.43 -12.17 32.52
CA ASN A 731 -1.99 -11.94 32.44
C ASN A 731 -1.57 -10.48 32.65
N LYS A 732 -2.42 -9.63 33.23
CA LYS A 732 -2.19 -8.17 33.38
C LYS A 732 -0.91 -7.74 34.13
N ILE A 733 -0.14 -8.67 34.72
CA ILE A 733 1.01 -8.42 35.61
C ILE A 733 2.39 -8.64 34.94
N SER A 734 2.48 -9.19 33.71
CA SER A 734 3.74 -9.77 33.20
C SER A 734 4.40 -9.07 31.99
N ILE A 735 4.79 -7.78 32.06
CA ILE A 735 5.61 -7.14 30.99
C ILE A 735 7.01 -6.69 31.46
N PRO A 736 8.10 -7.26 30.91
CA PRO A 736 9.48 -6.76 31.11
C PRO A 736 9.84 -5.59 30.18
N LYS A 737 10.66 -4.67 30.70
CA LYS A 737 11.16 -3.45 30.04
C LYS A 737 12.19 -3.73 28.91
N LEU A 738 12.25 -2.86 27.90
CA LEU A 738 13.36 -2.79 26.94
C LEU A 738 14.51 -1.96 27.52
N THR A 739 15.66 -2.56 27.77
CA THR A 739 16.90 -1.85 28.09
C THR A 739 17.87 -1.97 26.91
N GLY A 740 18.18 -0.84 26.25
CA GLY A 740 19.33 -0.74 25.34
C GLY A 740 19.04 -0.69 23.84
N LEU A 741 18.36 0.35 23.35
CA LEU A 741 18.44 0.77 21.95
C LEU A 741 18.96 2.20 21.88
N LYS A 742 20.12 2.39 21.24
CA LYS A 742 20.63 3.72 20.88
C LYS A 742 19.65 4.34 19.88
N THR A 743 19.23 5.57 20.16
CA THR A 743 18.31 6.39 19.39
C THR A 743 18.74 6.48 17.91
N VAL A 744 17.92 5.96 17.00
CA VAL A 744 17.96 6.31 15.58
C VAL A 744 16.68 7.08 15.27
N ALA A 745 16.69 8.38 15.59
CA ALA A 745 15.77 9.40 15.07
C ALA A 745 16.16 10.78 15.62
N ALA A 746 16.93 11.54 14.85
CA ALA A 746 16.99 12.99 14.95
C ALA A 746 17.36 13.53 13.56
N GLY A 747 16.40 14.15 12.88
CA GLY A 747 16.62 14.74 11.56
C GLY A 747 15.34 14.95 10.78
N ALA A 748 14.38 15.69 11.33
CA ALA A 748 13.35 16.43 10.59
C ALA A 748 12.42 17.17 11.58
N THR A 749 12.91 18.26 12.19
CA THR A 749 12.02 19.28 12.77
C THR A 749 12.46 20.63 12.24
N GLY A 750 12.03 20.94 11.01
CA GLY A 750 12.03 22.31 10.50
C GLY A 750 10.86 23.06 11.14
N VAL A 751 11.05 23.54 12.37
CA VAL A 751 10.15 24.54 12.95
C VAL A 751 10.72 25.90 12.59
N GLY A 752 10.20 26.48 11.50
CA GLY A 752 10.47 27.87 11.13
C GLY A 752 9.81 28.80 12.13
N THR A 753 10.58 29.29 13.11
CA THR A 753 10.17 30.44 13.91
C THR A 753 10.45 31.71 13.12
N ALA A 754 9.39 32.32 12.59
CA ALA A 754 9.41 33.70 12.16
C ALA A 754 9.65 34.61 13.38
N ARG A 755 10.70 35.43 13.34
CA ARG A 755 10.84 36.62 14.18
C ARG A 755 11.31 37.79 13.32
N ASP A 756 10.38 38.72 13.19
CA ASP A 756 10.48 40.17 13.32
C ASP A 756 11.86 40.83 13.18
N GLY A 757 11.90 41.85 12.33
CA GLY A 757 13.08 42.64 12.02
C GLY A 757 13.44 43.67 13.09
N GLY A 758 14.74 43.98 13.17
CA GLY A 758 15.26 45.07 13.97
C GLY A 758 16.78 45.14 13.81
N ALA A 759 17.26 46.31 13.41
CA ALA A 759 18.56 46.56 12.80
C ALA A 759 19.74 46.83 13.77
N HIS A 760 20.92 46.81 13.16
CA HIS A 760 22.18 47.51 13.47
C HIS A 760 23.15 46.99 14.54
N GLY A 761 24.43 46.91 14.13
CA GLY A 761 25.59 47.06 15.01
C GLY A 761 26.82 46.27 14.55
N ASP A 762 27.61 46.87 13.65
CA ASP A 762 28.92 46.38 13.17
C ASP A 762 29.97 46.22 14.29
N GLY A 763 30.95 45.34 14.03
CA GLY A 763 32.34 45.57 14.41
C GLY A 763 33.02 44.47 15.22
N SER A 764 33.68 43.53 14.55
CA SER A 764 35.15 43.40 14.58
C SER A 764 35.65 42.03 14.10
N THR A 765 36.67 42.13 13.25
CA THR A 765 37.61 41.15 12.70
C THR A 765 38.30 40.26 13.75
N VAL A 766 38.60 39.00 13.41
CA VAL A 766 39.98 38.48 13.15
C VAL A 766 39.93 37.04 12.56
N CYS A 767 40.81 36.86 11.58
CA CYS A 767 41.23 35.73 10.76
C CYS A 767 41.36 34.33 11.38
N GLY A 768 41.27 33.29 10.54
CA GLY A 768 41.95 32.02 10.79
C GLY A 768 41.53 30.80 9.95
N GLY A 769 41.99 30.74 8.70
CA GLY A 769 42.48 29.55 7.97
C GLY A 769 41.79 28.18 8.09
N GLY A 770 41.33 27.66 6.95
CA GLY A 770 40.88 26.29 6.78
C GLY A 770 41.99 25.24 6.58
N LEU A 771 41.53 24.04 6.22
CA LEU A 771 42.24 22.80 5.89
C LEU A 771 42.92 22.05 7.05
N LEU A 772 42.47 20.81 7.31
CA LEU A 772 43.21 19.63 6.86
C LEU A 772 42.41 18.35 7.09
N LEU A 773 42.25 17.56 6.02
CA LEU A 773 41.85 16.16 6.02
C LEU A 773 42.79 15.45 5.02
N LEU A 774 43.31 14.28 5.41
CA LEU A 774 44.04 13.24 4.66
C LEU A 774 45.58 13.14 4.73
N LEU A 775 46.00 11.87 4.93
CA LEU A 775 47.31 11.18 4.75
C LEU A 775 48.28 11.34 5.94
N LEU A 776 48.84 10.31 6.58
CA LEU A 776 49.48 9.04 6.16
C LEU A 776 49.63 8.15 7.43
N LEU A 777 49.21 6.88 7.49
CA LEU A 777 49.93 5.64 7.13
C LEU A 777 51.48 5.68 7.16
N LEU A 778 52.06 4.73 7.92
CA LEU A 778 53.44 4.19 7.93
C LEU A 778 54.48 4.87 8.84
N GLY A 779 55.14 4.05 9.67
CA GLY A 779 56.46 4.39 10.23
C GLY A 779 56.78 3.94 11.66
N LEU A 780 56.33 2.77 12.12
CA LEU A 780 56.85 2.16 13.36
C LEU A 780 58.11 1.35 13.00
N TRP A 781 59.30 1.88 13.30
CA TRP A 781 60.55 1.11 13.26
C TRP A 781 61.41 1.38 14.48
N GLY A 782 61.93 0.29 15.04
CA GLY A 782 63.13 0.27 15.86
C GLY A 782 63.02 -0.67 17.05
N ILE A 783 63.61 -1.87 16.97
CA ILE A 783 64.82 -2.23 17.74
C ILE A 783 65.28 -3.68 17.45
N ALA A 784 66.60 -3.78 17.36
CA ALA A 784 67.53 -4.89 17.64
C ALA A 784 67.94 -5.86 16.53
N ALA A 785 69.25 -5.79 16.27
CA ALA A 785 70.10 -6.65 15.49
C ALA A 785 70.55 -7.89 16.27
N SER A 786 70.59 -9.05 15.60
CA SER A 786 71.73 -9.96 15.46
C SER A 786 71.36 -11.07 14.48
#